data_AF-A0A8J3QK12-F1
#
_entry.id   AF-A0A8J3QK12-F1
#
_cell.length_a   1.000
_cell.length_b   1.000
_cell.length_c   1.000
_cell.angle_alpha   90.00
_cell.angle_beta   90.00
_cell.angle_gamma   90.00
#
_symmetry.space_group_name_H-M   'P 1'
#
loop_
_entity.id
_entity.type
_entity.pdbx_description
1 polymer ?
#
loop_
_entity_poly.entity_id
_entity_poly.type
_entity_poly.pdbx_seq_one_letter_code
_entity_poly.pdbx_strand_id
1 'polypeptide(L)'
;MTNDFADAIRALPDEELGALLQLRPDLLVPMPADTYSVAARAQSKVSVARALDGLDQFTLEVLDGLRLLPTPSLSGVLALTNNHPGVKEAIARLQARFLVHGDIEDLDLVPAIEEVCSPFIAGLGHPAELLDAQVAQLMSDPAKMRRTLLSAPPQARAVLDRLAEGPPVGTASATTEAVAWLVENHLLAEVTEGMVELPRELGLLLRRDSGPLGELHPKPPKVSGVAKDQSKVDSAGAGQAMSAVQHVEAVLEALANEPAPLLRGGGMGVLPWRRLAKSAGLTEQDTALYLETAHAAGLIGELESSTDTVFIPAAGYDQWRAAPLAQRWARLANAWLAMHRQPALAGKRDEKDRPMTVLSPQLERAAAPAMRREILTELARTATAETDELIELVRWRAPRRMRGREHIYRDLLREAAVLGVTGLDSMTGYTRALLASLSSAQDDPLGLRPEADRPPEQTAAVLALAELLPAPVDHVLVQADLTVVVPGPAEPALAAELDLVAEHESGGGASVYRVTPASVRHALDTGFTALDLHNLFKRRSTTAVPQALTYLIDDVARTHGGLRSGGAGAYLRSDDEGLMAEVLADRSLADLQLRRLAPTVLITPFTPGRLLSSLREAGYAPVPEDSTGAAMLTKPRVRRAAARGALQPQLDLSFSPARVLGAVEELRRGDARLRVARRAPAEVRAAAGHPMSSLTAVQAHSQALSILQQAVRDKAKVWVGYVDAHGSAASRLVRPVSIGAGYLRAEDERTQMLHTFALHRITAAAPAE
;
A
#
# COMPACT_ATOMS: atom_id res chain seq x y z
N MET A 1 -11.14 -46.26 -1.67
CA MET A 1 -10.46 -45.52 -0.59
C MET A 1 -10.09 -44.17 -1.18
N THR A 2 -11.02 -43.22 -1.14
CA THR A 2 -10.78 -41.85 -1.60
C THR A 2 -9.99 -41.15 -0.51
N ASN A 3 -8.70 -40.93 -0.75
CA ASN A 3 -7.89 -39.97 0.00
C ASN A 3 -8.54 -38.60 -0.21
N ASP A 4 -9.47 -38.23 0.67
CA ASP A 4 -10.06 -36.90 0.65
C ASP A 4 -8.92 -35.92 0.96
N PHE A 5 -8.71 -34.91 0.10
CA PHE A 5 -7.71 -33.86 0.27
C PHE A 5 -7.77 -33.25 1.69
N ALA A 6 -8.97 -33.19 2.28
CA ALA A 6 -9.18 -32.77 3.66
C ALA A 6 -8.59 -33.72 4.72
N ASP A 7 -8.59 -35.03 4.47
CA ASP A 7 -7.98 -36.02 5.35
C ASP A 7 -6.44 -35.93 5.30
N ALA A 8 -5.88 -35.64 4.13
CA ALA A 8 -4.44 -35.42 3.97
C ALA A 8 -3.97 -34.17 4.75
N ILE A 9 -4.68 -33.03 4.67
CA ILE A 9 -4.34 -31.85 5.52
C ILE A 9 -4.55 -32.17 7.00
N ARG A 10 -5.59 -32.92 7.36
CA ARG A 10 -5.86 -33.30 8.75
C ARG A 10 -4.74 -34.16 9.33
N ALA A 11 -4.13 -35.01 8.53
CA ALA A 11 -3.04 -35.89 8.94
C ALA A 11 -1.70 -35.18 9.14
N LEU A 12 -1.54 -33.95 8.63
CA LEU A 12 -0.31 -33.17 8.83
C LEU A 12 -0.01 -32.97 10.31
N PRO A 13 1.26 -33.07 10.75
CA PRO A 13 1.69 -32.60 12.07
C PRO A 13 1.37 -31.12 12.31
N ASP A 14 1.29 -30.70 13.57
CA ASP A 14 0.97 -29.30 13.91
C ASP A 14 2.02 -28.31 13.39
N GLU A 15 3.29 -28.70 13.34
CA GLU A 15 4.37 -27.89 12.77
C GLU A 15 4.20 -27.70 11.26
N GLU A 16 3.88 -28.76 10.52
CA GLU A 16 3.67 -28.71 9.07
C GLU A 16 2.38 -27.98 8.70
N LEU A 17 1.30 -28.18 9.48
CA LEU A 17 0.08 -27.41 9.33
C LEU A 17 0.32 -25.93 9.62
N GLY A 18 1.11 -25.62 10.65
CA GLY A 18 1.55 -24.25 10.94
C GLY A 18 2.35 -23.64 9.78
N ALA A 19 3.30 -24.40 9.22
CA ALA A 19 4.09 -23.96 8.06
C ALA A 19 3.20 -23.71 6.82
N LEU A 20 2.21 -24.57 6.56
CA LEU A 20 1.23 -24.36 5.49
C LEU A 20 0.47 -23.05 5.68
N LEU A 21 0.00 -22.76 6.89
CA LEU A 21 -0.75 -21.54 7.20
C LEU A 21 0.12 -20.27 7.14
N GLN A 22 1.43 -20.38 7.42
CA GLN A 22 2.39 -19.30 7.20
C GLN A 22 2.63 -19.04 5.71
N LEU A 23 2.77 -20.10 4.91
CA LEU A 23 2.97 -20.00 3.47
C LEU A 23 1.69 -19.59 2.72
N ARG A 24 0.52 -19.86 3.28
CA ARG A 24 -0.81 -19.55 2.72
C ARG A 24 -1.70 -18.84 3.76
N PRO A 25 -1.39 -17.59 4.10
CA PRO A 25 -2.13 -16.84 5.13
C PRO A 25 -3.57 -16.54 4.73
N ASP A 26 -3.89 -16.55 3.43
CA ASP A 26 -5.26 -16.40 2.95
C ASP A 26 -6.20 -17.51 3.42
N LEU A 27 -5.67 -18.67 3.83
CA LEU A 27 -6.46 -19.75 4.42
C LEU A 27 -7.06 -19.37 5.78
N LEU A 28 -6.47 -18.42 6.50
CA LEU A 28 -6.88 -18.01 7.86
C LEU A 28 -7.86 -16.84 7.90
N VAL A 29 -8.20 -16.22 6.76
CA VAL A 29 -9.05 -15.02 6.75
C VAL A 29 -10.36 -15.28 5.98
N PRO A 30 -11.53 -15.25 6.65
CA PRO A 30 -11.74 -15.20 8.11
C PRO A 30 -11.36 -16.53 8.79
N MET A 31 -11.15 -16.56 10.12
CA MET A 31 -10.67 -17.77 10.82
C MET A 31 -11.56 -19.00 10.51
N PRO A 32 -11.01 -20.09 9.93
CA PRO A 32 -11.78 -21.30 9.62
C PRO A 32 -12.17 -22.07 10.88
N ALA A 33 -13.31 -22.77 10.84
CA ALA A 33 -13.82 -23.52 11.97
C ALA A 33 -13.11 -24.87 12.18
N ASP A 34 -12.56 -25.46 11.12
CA ASP A 34 -11.99 -26.81 11.09
C ASP A 34 -11.08 -27.02 9.87
N THR A 35 -10.37 -28.14 9.83
CA THR A 35 -9.43 -28.47 8.74
C THR A 35 -10.14 -28.73 7.41
N TYR A 36 -11.41 -29.15 7.42
CA TYR A 36 -12.20 -29.33 6.19
C TYR A 36 -12.45 -27.98 5.48
N SER A 37 -12.74 -26.94 6.25
CA SER A 37 -12.89 -25.57 5.76
C SER A 37 -11.57 -25.04 5.17
N VAL A 38 -10.45 -25.35 5.81
CA VAL A 38 -9.10 -25.03 5.28
C VAL A 38 -8.86 -25.75 3.95
N ALA A 39 -9.20 -27.04 3.87
CA ALA A 39 -9.07 -27.85 2.68
C ALA A 39 -9.90 -27.34 1.50
N ALA A 40 -11.15 -26.95 1.75
CA ALA A 40 -12.02 -26.36 0.72
C ALA A 40 -11.44 -25.03 0.20
N ARG A 41 -10.91 -24.18 1.09
CA ARG A 41 -10.27 -22.91 0.69
C ARG A 41 -8.96 -23.14 -0.06
N ALA A 42 -8.15 -24.10 0.37
CA ALA A 42 -6.87 -24.42 -0.25
C ALA A 42 -7.00 -24.91 -1.69
N GLN A 43 -8.15 -25.50 -2.05
CA GLN A 43 -8.48 -25.91 -3.41
C GLN A 43 -9.16 -24.84 -4.25
N SER A 44 -9.51 -23.68 -3.67
CA SER A 44 -10.15 -22.60 -4.42
C SER A 44 -9.20 -21.95 -5.42
N LYS A 45 -9.70 -21.56 -6.60
CA LYS A 45 -8.90 -20.92 -7.67
C LYS A 45 -8.10 -19.72 -7.16
N VAL A 46 -8.72 -18.88 -6.35
CA VAL A 46 -8.10 -17.65 -5.80
C VAL A 46 -6.93 -17.99 -4.87
N SER A 47 -7.09 -19.00 -4.02
CA SER A 47 -6.04 -19.39 -3.08
C SER A 47 -4.88 -20.10 -3.78
N VAL A 48 -5.18 -20.96 -4.76
CA VAL A 48 -4.16 -21.60 -5.61
C VAL A 48 -3.39 -20.54 -6.40
N ALA A 49 -4.07 -19.56 -7.00
CA ALA A 49 -3.42 -18.47 -7.71
C ALA A 49 -2.43 -17.69 -6.83
N ARG A 50 -2.82 -17.36 -5.58
CA ARG A 50 -1.92 -16.68 -4.62
C ARG A 50 -0.73 -17.54 -4.21
N ALA A 51 -0.95 -18.84 -4.01
CA ALA A 51 0.14 -19.76 -3.66
C ALA A 51 1.16 -19.89 -4.80
N LEU A 52 0.69 -19.97 -6.05
CA LEU A 52 1.54 -20.00 -7.25
C LEU A 52 2.28 -18.68 -7.49
N ASP A 53 1.70 -17.54 -7.11
CA ASP A 53 2.36 -16.23 -7.22
C ASP A 53 3.62 -16.09 -6.36
N GLY A 54 3.78 -16.93 -5.33
CA GLY A 54 4.95 -16.97 -4.44
C GLY A 54 5.98 -18.03 -4.78
N LEU A 55 5.87 -18.70 -5.93
CA LEU A 55 6.83 -19.72 -6.38
C LEU A 55 7.85 -19.13 -7.35
N ASP A 56 9.09 -19.59 -7.25
CA ASP A 56 10.14 -19.28 -8.23
C ASP A 56 9.92 -19.99 -9.57
N GLN A 57 10.62 -19.50 -10.58
CA GLN A 57 10.55 -19.96 -11.95
C GLN A 57 10.83 -21.47 -12.08
N PHE A 58 11.87 -21.97 -11.42
CA PHE A 58 12.19 -23.40 -11.50
C PHE A 58 11.10 -24.28 -10.90
N THR A 59 10.51 -23.86 -9.78
CA THR A 59 9.43 -24.60 -9.14
C THR A 59 8.17 -24.65 -10.02
N LEU A 60 7.90 -23.57 -10.78
CA LEU A 60 6.81 -23.56 -11.77
C LEU A 60 7.12 -24.41 -13.00
N GLU A 61 8.37 -24.43 -13.47
CA GLU A 61 8.83 -25.33 -14.55
C GLU A 61 8.67 -26.81 -14.13
N VAL A 62 9.00 -27.13 -12.87
CA VAL A 62 8.78 -28.47 -12.28
C VAL A 62 7.29 -28.79 -12.16
N LEU A 63 6.45 -27.83 -11.78
CA LEU A 63 5.00 -28.01 -11.75
C LEU A 63 4.44 -28.29 -13.15
N ASP A 64 4.90 -27.58 -14.18
CA ASP A 64 4.52 -27.87 -15.56
C ASP A 64 5.00 -29.27 -16.00
N GLY A 65 6.17 -29.72 -15.52
CA GLY A 65 6.61 -31.10 -15.68
C GLY A 65 5.65 -32.12 -15.06
N LEU A 66 5.17 -31.87 -13.84
CA LEU A 66 4.16 -32.73 -13.19
C LEU A 66 2.85 -32.77 -13.98
N ARG A 67 2.40 -31.62 -14.50
CA ARG A 67 1.18 -31.50 -15.33
C ARG A 67 1.30 -32.19 -16.69
N LEU A 68 2.52 -32.27 -17.23
CA LEU A 68 2.76 -32.91 -18.53
C LEU A 68 2.67 -34.44 -18.45
N LEU A 69 2.86 -35.02 -17.26
CA LEU A 69 2.86 -36.46 -17.05
C LEU A 69 1.42 -37.00 -16.88
N PRO A 70 1.09 -38.15 -17.51
CA PRO A 70 -0.20 -38.81 -17.25
C PRO A 70 -0.39 -39.23 -15.79
N THR A 71 0.71 -39.61 -15.13
CA THR A 71 0.76 -39.93 -13.70
C THR A 71 1.91 -39.12 -13.08
N PRO A 72 1.61 -38.05 -12.33
CA PRO A 72 2.62 -37.19 -11.75
C PRO A 72 3.49 -37.95 -10.75
N SER A 73 4.80 -37.92 -10.94
CA SER A 73 5.77 -38.64 -10.11
C SER A 73 7.12 -37.94 -10.16
N LEU A 74 7.91 -38.09 -9.08
CA LEU A 74 9.28 -37.61 -9.02
C LEU A 74 10.13 -38.22 -10.15
N SER A 75 10.06 -39.53 -10.35
CA SER A 75 10.80 -40.22 -11.41
C SER A 75 10.45 -39.70 -12.80
N GLY A 76 9.17 -39.43 -13.05
CA GLY A 76 8.72 -38.85 -14.32
C GLY A 76 9.30 -37.45 -14.56
N VAL A 77 9.27 -36.56 -13.56
CA VAL A 77 9.80 -35.20 -13.73
C VAL A 77 11.33 -35.18 -13.81
N LEU A 78 12.01 -36.07 -13.06
CA LEU A 78 13.46 -36.25 -13.20
C LEU A 78 13.83 -36.63 -14.64
N ALA A 79 13.05 -37.51 -15.28
CA ALA A 79 13.26 -37.84 -16.70
C ALA A 79 13.09 -36.63 -17.63
N LEU A 80 12.09 -35.78 -17.39
CA LEU A 80 11.83 -34.56 -18.20
C LEU A 80 12.90 -33.46 -18.02
N THR A 81 13.63 -33.50 -16.89
CA THR A 81 14.59 -32.45 -16.48
C THR A 81 16.05 -32.92 -16.53
N ASN A 82 16.34 -34.02 -17.24
CA ASN A 82 17.69 -34.62 -17.31
C ASN A 82 18.29 -34.93 -15.92
N ASN A 83 17.46 -35.47 -15.02
CA ASN A 83 17.79 -35.84 -13.64
C ASN A 83 18.34 -34.67 -12.79
N HIS A 84 17.84 -33.45 -13.01
CA HIS A 84 18.32 -32.30 -12.26
C HIS A 84 18.06 -32.46 -10.74
N PRO A 85 19.08 -32.32 -9.87
CA PRO A 85 18.96 -32.63 -8.44
C PRO A 85 17.99 -31.69 -7.69
N GLY A 86 17.77 -30.48 -8.21
CA GLY A 86 16.86 -29.49 -7.61
C GLY A 86 15.37 -29.87 -7.68
N VAL A 87 14.97 -30.86 -8.48
CA VAL A 87 13.56 -31.25 -8.65
C VAL A 87 12.93 -31.69 -7.33
N LYS A 88 13.67 -32.43 -6.50
CA LYS A 88 13.19 -32.88 -5.18
C LYS A 88 12.83 -31.70 -4.28
N GLU A 89 13.66 -30.66 -4.28
CA GLU A 89 13.43 -29.46 -3.48
C GLU A 89 12.24 -28.65 -4.02
N ALA A 90 12.09 -28.54 -5.34
CA ALA A 90 10.93 -27.91 -5.96
C ALA A 90 9.61 -28.63 -5.62
N ILE A 91 9.58 -29.97 -5.69
CA ILE A 91 8.41 -30.76 -5.27
C ILE A 91 8.12 -30.56 -3.78
N ALA A 92 9.14 -30.56 -2.92
CA ALA A 92 8.95 -30.27 -1.50
C ALA A 92 8.35 -28.88 -1.25
N ARG A 93 8.73 -27.86 -2.03
CA ARG A 93 8.13 -26.51 -1.96
C ARG A 93 6.66 -26.50 -2.39
N LEU A 94 6.29 -27.30 -3.39
CA LEU A 94 4.90 -27.50 -3.83
C LEU A 94 4.07 -28.23 -2.76
N GLN A 95 4.63 -29.26 -2.13
CA GLN A 95 4.01 -30.01 -1.03
C GLN A 95 3.84 -29.16 0.24
N ALA A 96 4.84 -28.33 0.59
CA ALA A 96 4.76 -27.42 1.73
C ALA A 96 3.63 -26.37 1.59
N ARG A 97 3.22 -26.05 0.35
CA ARG A 97 2.06 -25.17 0.04
C ARG A 97 0.77 -25.97 -0.21
N PHE A 98 0.85 -27.29 -0.12
CA PHE A 98 -0.24 -28.22 -0.38
C PHE A 98 -0.89 -28.00 -1.75
N LEU A 99 -0.06 -27.66 -2.75
CA LEU A 99 -0.42 -27.60 -4.18
C LEU A 99 -0.32 -28.98 -4.83
N VAL A 100 0.56 -29.82 -4.27
CA VAL A 100 0.76 -31.22 -4.61
C VAL A 100 0.74 -31.99 -3.28
N HIS A 101 0.14 -33.18 -3.24
CA HIS A 101 0.16 -34.07 -2.09
C HIS A 101 0.33 -35.53 -2.52
N GLY A 102 0.44 -36.46 -1.57
CA GLY A 102 0.66 -37.88 -1.85
C GLY A 102 2.12 -38.29 -1.73
N ASP A 103 2.41 -39.53 -2.13
CA ASP A 103 3.76 -40.10 -2.12
C ASP A 103 4.56 -39.53 -3.31
N ILE A 104 5.89 -39.48 -3.20
CA ILE A 104 6.76 -38.89 -4.22
C ILE A 104 6.66 -39.58 -5.59
N GLU A 105 6.22 -40.83 -5.65
CA GLU A 105 5.99 -41.57 -6.91
C GLU A 105 4.51 -41.62 -7.34
N ASP A 106 3.59 -41.10 -6.51
CA ASP A 106 2.14 -41.05 -6.77
C ASP A 106 1.60 -39.72 -6.25
N LEU A 107 1.88 -38.65 -7.01
CA LEU A 107 1.61 -37.28 -6.63
C LEU A 107 0.26 -36.83 -7.20
N ASP A 108 -0.59 -36.28 -6.34
CA ASP A 108 -1.87 -35.67 -6.69
C ASP A 108 -1.73 -34.14 -6.74
N LEU A 109 -2.15 -33.54 -7.84
CA LEU A 109 -2.21 -32.08 -8.00
C LEU A 109 -3.57 -31.55 -7.55
N VAL A 110 -3.59 -30.36 -6.95
CA VAL A 110 -4.84 -29.64 -6.71
C VAL A 110 -5.56 -29.37 -8.04
N PRO A 111 -6.83 -29.80 -8.22
CA PRO A 111 -7.53 -29.67 -9.50
C PRO A 111 -7.60 -28.24 -10.05
N ALA A 112 -7.72 -27.24 -9.18
CA ALA A 112 -7.77 -25.83 -9.58
C ALA A 112 -6.46 -25.31 -10.22
N ILE A 113 -5.35 -26.07 -10.18
CA ILE A 113 -4.11 -25.71 -10.89
C ILE A 113 -4.36 -25.63 -12.40
N GLU A 114 -5.11 -26.58 -12.97
CA GLU A 114 -5.41 -26.58 -14.41
C GLU A 114 -6.25 -25.37 -14.84
N GLU A 115 -7.05 -24.81 -13.93
CA GLU A 115 -7.88 -23.64 -14.22
C GLU A 115 -7.12 -22.31 -14.06
N VAL A 116 -6.03 -22.31 -13.29
CA VAL A 116 -5.28 -21.11 -12.90
C VAL A 116 -4.01 -20.92 -13.73
N CYS A 117 -3.39 -22.04 -14.14
CA CYS A 117 -2.22 -22.04 -15.00
C CYS A 117 -2.59 -21.88 -16.48
N SER A 118 -1.59 -21.63 -17.31
CA SER A 118 -1.77 -21.62 -18.77
C SER A 118 -2.29 -23.00 -19.24
N PRO A 119 -3.24 -23.04 -20.20
CA PRO A 119 -3.62 -24.28 -20.87
C PRO A 119 -2.46 -24.87 -21.68
N PHE A 120 -1.52 -24.02 -22.12
CA PHE A 120 -0.28 -24.42 -22.79
C PHE A 120 0.79 -24.80 -21.76
N ILE A 121 0.78 -26.07 -21.35
CA ILE A 121 1.70 -26.63 -20.33
C ILE A 121 3.14 -26.53 -20.85
N ALA A 122 4.05 -25.93 -20.06
CA ALA A 122 5.43 -25.65 -20.46
C ALA A 122 5.56 -24.85 -21.77
N GLY A 123 4.52 -24.10 -22.15
CA GLY A 123 4.47 -23.42 -23.45
C GLY A 123 4.37 -24.36 -24.65
N LEU A 124 3.95 -25.61 -24.46
CA LEU A 124 3.60 -26.53 -25.54
C LEU A 124 2.11 -26.38 -25.90
N GLY A 125 1.78 -26.59 -27.17
CA GLY A 125 0.40 -26.63 -27.62
C GLY A 125 -0.38 -27.82 -27.03
N HIS A 126 -1.64 -27.90 -27.41
CA HIS A 126 -2.48 -29.06 -27.15
C HIS A 126 -1.98 -30.27 -27.96
N PRO A 127 -2.25 -31.50 -27.47
CA PRO A 127 -2.02 -32.71 -28.25
C PRO A 127 -2.74 -32.61 -29.60
N ALA A 128 -2.11 -33.11 -30.67
CA ALA A 128 -2.67 -33.04 -32.01
C ALA A 128 -4.09 -33.63 -32.10
N GLU A 129 -4.38 -34.66 -31.30
CA GLU A 129 -5.70 -35.32 -31.20
C GLU A 129 -6.82 -34.37 -30.75
N LEU A 130 -6.50 -33.30 -30.01
CA LEU A 130 -7.47 -32.30 -29.55
C LEU A 130 -7.62 -31.10 -30.50
N LEU A 131 -6.74 -31.00 -31.50
CA LEU A 131 -6.67 -29.84 -32.41
C LEU A 131 -7.42 -30.10 -33.72
N ASP A 132 -6.93 -31.06 -34.51
CA ASP A 132 -7.47 -31.38 -35.83
C ASP A 132 -7.13 -32.82 -36.24
N ALA A 133 -8.05 -33.50 -36.93
CA ALA A 133 -7.90 -34.90 -37.30
C ALA A 133 -6.77 -35.15 -38.31
N GLN A 134 -6.52 -34.23 -39.25
CA GLN A 134 -5.46 -34.36 -40.25
C GLN A 134 -4.09 -34.10 -39.63
N VAL A 135 -4.01 -33.14 -38.72
CA VAL A 135 -2.83 -32.89 -37.89
C VAL A 135 -2.52 -34.11 -37.01
N ALA A 136 -3.51 -34.69 -36.34
CA ALA A 136 -3.36 -35.91 -35.54
C ALA A 136 -2.87 -37.09 -36.38
N GLN A 137 -3.40 -37.25 -37.60
CA GLN A 137 -2.96 -38.29 -38.53
C GLN A 137 -1.49 -38.11 -38.94
N LEU A 138 -1.04 -36.87 -39.17
CA LEU A 138 0.37 -36.60 -39.48
C LEU A 138 1.27 -36.90 -38.27
N MET A 139 0.88 -36.47 -37.06
CA MET A 139 1.66 -36.71 -35.84
C MET A 139 1.76 -38.20 -35.46
N SER A 140 0.75 -39.00 -35.83
CA SER A 140 0.74 -40.45 -35.64
C SER A 140 1.74 -41.21 -36.53
N ASP A 141 2.28 -40.58 -37.59
CA ASP A 141 3.33 -41.13 -38.46
C ASP A 141 4.65 -40.33 -38.32
N PRO A 142 5.56 -40.74 -37.41
CA PRO A 142 6.80 -40.02 -37.16
C PRO A 142 7.71 -39.87 -38.38
N ALA A 143 7.67 -40.84 -39.31
CA ALA A 143 8.50 -40.81 -40.51
C ALA A 143 7.97 -39.79 -41.51
N LYS A 144 6.64 -39.75 -41.73
CA LYS A 144 6.00 -38.76 -42.58
C LYS A 144 6.12 -37.35 -42.00
N MET A 145 5.83 -37.18 -40.71
CA MET A 145 5.98 -35.88 -40.03
C MET A 145 7.40 -35.31 -40.17
N ARG A 146 8.44 -36.13 -39.94
CA ARG A 146 9.83 -35.67 -40.09
C ARG A 146 10.17 -35.29 -41.53
N ARG A 147 9.68 -36.03 -42.52
CA ARG A 147 9.87 -35.69 -43.95
C ARG A 147 9.18 -34.37 -44.30
N THR A 148 7.94 -34.18 -43.87
CA THR A 148 7.20 -32.93 -44.08
C THR A 148 7.93 -31.75 -43.43
N LEU A 149 8.40 -31.92 -42.19
CA LEU A 149 9.18 -30.91 -41.48
C LEU A 149 10.50 -30.56 -42.20
N LEU A 150 11.20 -31.55 -42.76
CA LEU A 150 12.43 -31.33 -43.54
C LEU A 150 12.18 -30.65 -44.89
N SER A 151 10.97 -30.80 -45.45
CA SER A 151 10.56 -30.11 -46.67
C SER A 151 10.09 -28.67 -46.44
N ALA A 152 10.02 -28.22 -45.18
CA ALA A 152 9.55 -26.88 -44.84
C ALA A 152 10.48 -25.79 -45.41
N PRO A 153 9.94 -24.78 -46.12
CA PRO A 153 10.71 -23.61 -46.54
C PRO A 153 11.38 -22.92 -45.34
N PRO A 154 12.54 -22.23 -45.52
CA PRO A 154 13.25 -21.60 -44.42
C PRO A 154 12.41 -20.63 -43.58
N GLN A 155 11.50 -19.89 -44.23
CA GLN A 155 10.58 -18.98 -43.54
C GLN A 155 9.54 -19.73 -42.70
N ALA A 156 9.01 -20.86 -43.21
CA ALA A 156 8.08 -21.72 -42.47
C ALA A 156 8.78 -22.38 -41.28
N ARG A 157 10.02 -22.83 -41.47
CA ARG A 157 10.85 -23.36 -40.38
C ARG A 157 11.09 -22.32 -39.28
N ALA A 158 11.42 -21.08 -39.65
CA ALA A 158 11.61 -20.00 -38.69
C ALA A 158 10.34 -19.67 -37.89
N VAL A 159 9.15 -19.80 -38.48
CA VAL A 159 7.87 -19.68 -37.76
C VAL A 159 7.71 -20.81 -36.75
N LEU A 160 7.98 -22.06 -37.13
CA LEU A 160 7.92 -23.20 -36.23
C LEU A 160 8.89 -23.08 -35.06
N ASP A 161 10.14 -22.66 -35.32
CA ASP A 161 11.14 -22.47 -34.26
C ASP A 161 10.71 -21.34 -33.29
N ARG A 162 10.14 -20.24 -33.80
CA ARG A 162 9.59 -19.16 -32.96
C ARG A 162 8.40 -19.61 -32.11
N LEU A 163 7.48 -20.40 -32.66
CA LEU A 163 6.34 -20.95 -31.91
C LEU A 163 6.79 -22.02 -30.90
N ALA A 164 7.87 -22.74 -31.20
CA ALA A 164 8.47 -23.69 -30.28
C ALA A 164 9.21 -22.99 -29.13
N GLU A 165 9.87 -21.86 -29.34
CA GLU A 165 10.50 -21.09 -28.24
C GLU A 165 9.50 -20.23 -27.46
N GLY A 166 8.50 -19.68 -28.16
CA GLY A 166 7.52 -18.74 -27.64
C GLY A 166 6.20 -19.40 -27.24
N PRO A 167 5.10 -18.61 -27.17
CA PRO A 167 3.78 -19.22 -27.03
C PRO A 167 3.51 -20.10 -28.26
N PRO A 168 2.86 -21.26 -28.09
CA PRO A 168 2.61 -22.20 -29.20
C PRO A 168 1.49 -21.72 -30.13
N VAL A 169 1.00 -20.49 -29.94
CA VAL A 169 -0.09 -19.88 -30.71
C VAL A 169 0.39 -18.60 -31.40
N GLY A 170 -0.13 -18.36 -32.60
CA GLY A 170 0.17 -17.15 -33.38
C GLY A 170 -1.06 -16.63 -34.12
N THR A 171 -1.12 -15.32 -34.31
CA THR A 171 -2.13 -14.68 -35.17
C THR A 171 -1.64 -14.65 -36.62
N ALA A 172 -2.48 -15.09 -37.56
CA ALA A 172 -2.21 -15.05 -38.99
C ALA A 172 -2.40 -13.66 -39.62
N SER A 173 -2.73 -12.63 -38.82
CA SER A 173 -3.02 -11.27 -39.31
C SER A 173 -1.71 -10.51 -39.63
N ALA A 174 -1.48 -10.27 -40.93
CA ALA A 174 -0.29 -9.69 -41.59
C ALA A 174 0.77 -10.69 -42.12
N THR A 175 0.35 -11.54 -43.08
CA THR A 175 1.10 -12.12 -44.23
C THR A 175 2.29 -13.07 -44.00
N THR A 176 2.21 -14.31 -44.53
CA THR A 176 3.28 -14.96 -45.33
C THR A 176 2.80 -16.30 -45.93
N GLU A 177 3.20 -16.62 -47.16
CA GLU A 177 3.06 -17.95 -47.79
C GLU A 177 3.57 -19.09 -46.87
N ALA A 178 4.52 -18.77 -45.98
CA ALA A 178 5.06 -19.68 -44.99
C ALA A 178 4.01 -20.26 -44.02
N VAL A 179 3.10 -19.44 -43.47
CA VAL A 179 2.08 -19.91 -42.53
C VAL A 179 1.01 -20.71 -43.27
N ALA A 180 0.59 -20.25 -44.45
CA ALA A 180 -0.33 -20.99 -45.32
C ALA A 180 0.23 -22.38 -45.65
N TRP A 181 1.51 -22.46 -46.04
CA TRP A 181 2.19 -23.72 -46.30
C TRP A 181 2.20 -24.65 -45.08
N LEU A 182 2.42 -24.12 -43.87
CA LEU A 182 2.43 -24.92 -42.64
C LEU A 182 1.05 -25.51 -42.31
N VAL A 183 -0.02 -24.74 -42.54
CA VAL A 183 -1.40 -25.20 -42.34
C VAL A 183 -1.79 -26.21 -43.42
N GLU A 184 -1.49 -25.94 -44.70
CA GLU A 184 -1.73 -26.85 -45.83
C GLU A 184 -1.00 -28.20 -45.67
N ASN A 185 0.17 -28.19 -45.03
CA ASN A 185 0.96 -29.39 -44.75
C ASN A 185 0.70 -29.99 -43.36
N HIS A 186 -0.34 -29.51 -42.65
CA HIS A 186 -0.80 -30.00 -41.34
C HIS A 186 0.28 -29.99 -40.24
N LEU A 187 1.28 -29.10 -40.34
CA LEU A 187 2.29 -28.88 -39.30
C LEU A 187 1.83 -27.84 -38.26
N LEU A 188 0.88 -26.98 -38.62
CA LEU A 188 0.14 -26.12 -37.71
C LEU A 188 -1.36 -26.44 -37.82
N ALA A 189 -2.06 -26.36 -36.68
CA ALA A 189 -3.51 -26.47 -36.64
C ALA A 189 -4.14 -25.07 -36.68
N GLU A 190 -5.18 -24.87 -37.48
CA GLU A 190 -5.99 -23.65 -37.43
C GLU A 190 -7.10 -23.84 -36.38
N VAL A 191 -7.02 -23.11 -35.27
CA VAL A 191 -7.92 -23.28 -34.11
C VAL A 191 -9.13 -22.36 -34.19
N THR A 192 -8.94 -21.16 -34.74
CA THR A 192 -9.99 -20.15 -34.97
C THR A 192 -9.59 -19.32 -36.18
N GLU A 193 -10.53 -18.62 -36.80
CA GLU A 193 -10.29 -17.78 -37.98
C GLU A 193 -9.10 -16.83 -37.75
N GLY A 194 -7.98 -17.11 -38.41
CA GLY A 194 -6.74 -16.34 -38.29
C GLY A 194 -5.90 -16.62 -37.03
N MET A 195 -6.12 -17.72 -36.31
CA MET A 195 -5.26 -18.18 -35.21
C MET A 195 -4.78 -19.60 -35.47
N VAL A 196 -3.45 -19.78 -35.44
CA VAL A 196 -2.79 -21.07 -35.62
C VAL A 196 -2.11 -21.51 -34.34
N GLU A 197 -2.05 -22.82 -34.14
CA GLU A 197 -1.42 -23.46 -32.99
C GLU A 197 -0.43 -24.55 -33.42
N LEU A 198 0.71 -24.61 -32.74
CA LEU A 198 1.74 -25.63 -32.90
C LEU A 198 1.38 -26.88 -32.07
N PRO A 199 1.15 -28.04 -32.69
CA PRO A 199 0.83 -29.27 -31.97
C PRO A 199 1.95 -29.68 -31.01
N ARG A 200 1.57 -30.21 -29.83
CA ARG A 200 2.49 -30.59 -28.75
C ARG A 200 3.64 -31.48 -29.23
N GLU A 201 3.32 -32.50 -30.02
CA GLU A 201 4.26 -33.51 -30.51
C GLU A 201 5.35 -32.87 -31.38
N LEU A 202 4.95 -31.90 -32.20
CA LEU A 202 5.88 -31.14 -33.03
C LEU A 202 6.71 -30.17 -32.16
N GLY A 203 6.10 -29.49 -31.20
CA GLY A 203 6.81 -28.65 -30.22
C GLY A 203 7.89 -29.43 -29.45
N LEU A 204 7.57 -30.63 -28.98
CA LEU A 204 8.52 -31.53 -28.31
C LEU A 204 9.68 -31.94 -29.24
N LEU A 205 9.40 -32.22 -30.51
CA LEU A 205 10.44 -32.53 -31.49
C LEU A 205 11.36 -31.34 -31.75
N LEU A 206 10.79 -30.14 -31.88
CA LEU A 206 11.54 -28.91 -32.13
C LEU A 206 12.43 -28.53 -30.94
N ARG A 207 12.01 -28.86 -29.71
CA ARG A 207 12.77 -28.64 -28.48
C ARG A 207 13.70 -29.79 -28.08
N ARG A 208 14.04 -30.73 -28.97
CA ARG A 208 14.88 -31.88 -28.63
C ARG A 208 16.21 -31.52 -27.93
N ASP A 209 16.75 -30.34 -28.23
CA ASP A 209 18.06 -29.89 -27.72
C ASP A 209 17.92 -29.20 -26.35
N SER A 210 16.81 -28.50 -26.09
CA SER A 210 16.52 -27.83 -24.81
C SER A 210 15.75 -28.71 -23.83
N GLY A 211 15.02 -29.72 -24.33
CA GLY A 211 14.19 -30.63 -23.55
C GLY A 211 12.69 -30.31 -23.63
N PRO A 212 11.83 -31.22 -23.12
CA PRO A 212 10.38 -31.09 -23.22
C PRO A 212 9.83 -29.84 -22.50
N LEU A 213 10.52 -29.38 -21.46
CA LEU A 213 10.15 -28.18 -20.69
C LEU A 213 10.80 -26.90 -21.20
N GLY A 214 11.57 -26.96 -22.30
CA GLY A 214 12.39 -25.85 -22.77
C GLY A 214 13.62 -25.62 -21.88
N GLU A 215 14.22 -24.42 -21.98
CA GLU A 215 15.36 -24.04 -21.15
C GLU A 215 14.93 -23.92 -19.68
N LEU A 216 15.55 -24.72 -18.81
CA LEU A 216 15.29 -24.73 -17.37
C LEU A 216 16.12 -23.67 -16.65
N HIS A 217 15.55 -23.08 -15.59
CA HIS A 217 16.19 -22.02 -14.81
C HIS A 217 16.39 -22.44 -13.34
N PRO A 218 17.19 -23.48 -13.05
CA PRO A 218 17.26 -24.10 -11.73
C PRO A 218 17.89 -23.24 -10.63
N LYS A 219 18.59 -22.17 -11.00
CA LYS A 219 19.26 -21.28 -10.08
C LYS A 219 18.86 -19.84 -10.39
N PRO A 220 18.79 -18.97 -9.36
CA PRO A 220 18.60 -17.55 -9.59
C PRO A 220 19.69 -17.01 -10.52
N PRO A 221 19.37 -16.02 -11.36
CA PRO A 221 20.36 -15.34 -12.17
C PRO A 221 21.43 -14.74 -11.25
N LYS A 222 22.68 -14.77 -11.70
CA LYS A 222 23.79 -14.20 -10.95
C LYS A 222 23.72 -12.68 -11.01
N VAL A 223 23.77 -12.05 -9.86
CA VAL A 223 23.94 -10.59 -9.73
C VAL A 223 25.43 -10.30 -9.66
N SER A 224 25.93 -9.43 -10.53
CA SER A 224 27.36 -9.11 -10.69
C SER A 224 27.86 -7.99 -9.75
N GLY A 225 26.94 -7.38 -8.98
CA GLY A 225 27.25 -6.27 -8.08
C GLY A 225 28.36 -6.59 -7.08
N VAL A 226 29.37 -5.72 -7.04
CA VAL A 226 30.45 -5.77 -6.04
C VAL A 226 29.96 -5.09 -4.77
N ALA A 227 30.08 -5.77 -3.63
CA ALA A 227 29.74 -5.21 -2.32
C ALA A 227 30.40 -3.84 -2.12
N LYS A 228 29.58 -2.80 -2.00
CA LYS A 228 30.01 -1.43 -1.75
C LYS A 228 30.24 -1.24 -0.25
N ASP A 229 31.15 -0.33 0.09
CA ASP A 229 31.35 0.09 1.48
C ASP A 229 30.07 0.75 2.00
N GLN A 230 29.48 0.14 3.05
CA GLN A 230 28.21 0.57 3.62
C GLN A 230 28.27 2.03 4.09
N SER A 231 29.42 2.50 4.59
CA SER A 231 29.57 3.90 5.03
C SER A 231 29.39 4.88 3.85
N LYS A 232 29.88 4.53 2.66
CA LYS A 232 29.73 5.35 1.45
C LYS A 232 28.30 5.31 0.91
N VAL A 233 27.67 4.14 0.95
CA VAL A 233 26.25 3.95 0.60
C VAL A 233 25.38 4.83 1.49
N ASP A 234 25.63 4.78 2.79
CA ASP A 234 24.87 5.50 3.81
C ASP A 234 25.06 7.01 3.69
N SER A 235 26.29 7.47 3.46
CA SER A 235 26.57 8.90 3.23
C SER A 235 25.91 9.42 1.94
N ALA A 236 25.98 8.66 0.84
CA ALA A 236 25.32 9.04 -0.41
C ALA A 236 23.78 9.09 -0.26
N GLY A 237 23.21 8.10 0.42
CA GLY A 237 21.79 8.07 0.74
C GLY A 237 21.36 9.22 1.65
N ALA A 238 22.14 9.54 2.69
CA ALA A 238 21.85 10.62 3.63
C ALA A 238 21.83 11.99 2.93
N GLY A 239 22.72 12.21 1.96
CA GLY A 239 22.70 13.39 1.08
C GLY A 239 21.38 13.50 0.29
N GLN A 240 20.93 12.39 -0.32
CA GLN A 240 19.65 12.36 -1.04
C GLN A 240 18.44 12.52 -0.10
N ALA A 241 18.48 11.94 1.10
CA ALA A 241 17.44 12.09 2.11
C ALA A 241 17.28 13.56 2.53
N MET A 242 18.39 14.27 2.72
CA MET A 242 18.42 15.71 3.00
C MET A 242 17.81 16.51 1.85
N SER A 243 18.23 16.26 0.61
CA SER A 243 17.67 16.91 -0.57
C SER A 243 16.16 16.65 -0.72
N ALA A 244 15.70 15.42 -0.49
CA ALA A 244 14.28 15.08 -0.55
C ALA A 244 13.44 15.89 0.45
N VAL A 245 13.90 16.04 1.68
CA VAL A 245 13.23 16.86 2.71
C VAL A 245 13.17 18.33 2.30
N GLN A 246 14.27 18.89 1.78
CA GLN A 246 14.33 20.27 1.29
C GLN A 246 13.40 20.50 0.09
N HIS A 247 13.35 19.57 -0.86
CA HIS A 247 12.48 19.67 -2.04
C HIS A 247 11.00 19.57 -1.67
N VAL A 248 10.61 18.70 -0.73
CA VAL A 248 9.24 18.65 -0.23
C VAL A 248 8.85 19.98 0.42
N GLU A 249 9.75 20.58 1.20
CA GLU A 249 9.52 21.90 1.80
C GLU A 249 9.30 22.98 0.74
N ALA A 250 10.19 23.09 -0.24
CA ALA A 250 10.09 24.07 -1.32
C ALA A 250 8.80 23.91 -2.15
N VAL A 251 8.38 22.67 -2.45
CA VAL A 251 7.13 22.39 -3.16
C VAL A 251 5.90 22.80 -2.34
N LEU A 252 5.91 22.56 -1.02
CA LEU A 252 4.79 22.90 -0.14
C LEU A 252 4.72 24.41 0.15
N GLU A 253 5.85 25.11 0.22
CA GLU A 253 5.90 26.58 0.28
C GLU A 253 5.34 27.20 -1.01
N ALA A 254 5.75 26.69 -2.17
CA ALA A 254 5.19 27.12 -3.46
C ALA A 254 3.67 26.87 -3.54
N LEU A 255 3.18 25.74 -3.03
CA LEU A 255 1.75 25.42 -2.96
C LEU A 255 0.99 26.32 -1.97
N ALA A 256 1.63 26.74 -0.86
CA ALA A 256 1.03 27.69 0.07
C ALA A 256 0.85 29.08 -0.58
N ASN A 257 1.84 29.49 -1.37
CA ASN A 257 1.84 30.78 -2.07
C ASN A 257 0.83 30.80 -3.23
N GLU A 258 0.74 29.70 -3.98
CA GLU A 258 -0.21 29.55 -5.08
C GLU A 258 -1.01 28.23 -4.96
N PRO A 259 -2.15 28.24 -4.22
CA PRO A 259 -2.98 27.05 -4.06
C PRO A 259 -3.48 26.50 -5.40
N ALA A 260 -3.43 25.17 -5.54
CA ALA A 260 -3.76 24.53 -6.80
C ALA A 260 -5.22 24.03 -6.80
N PRO A 261 -6.03 24.29 -7.84
CA PRO A 261 -7.42 23.83 -7.89
C PRO A 261 -7.52 22.31 -7.99
N LEU A 262 -8.49 21.73 -7.26
CA LEU A 262 -8.90 20.33 -7.37
C LEU A 262 -9.77 20.14 -8.62
N LEU A 263 -9.41 19.20 -9.48
CA LEU A 263 -10.21 18.86 -10.66
C LEU A 263 -11.46 18.08 -10.28
N ARG A 264 -12.53 18.19 -11.07
CA ARG A 264 -13.77 17.38 -10.91
C ARG A 264 -13.50 15.87 -10.92
N GLY A 265 -12.50 15.43 -11.68
CA GLY A 265 -12.08 14.03 -11.76
C GLY A 265 -11.10 13.60 -10.65
N GLY A 266 -10.84 14.48 -9.67
CA GLY A 266 -9.80 14.31 -8.67
C GLY A 266 -8.41 14.75 -9.16
N GLY A 267 -7.55 15.09 -8.21
CA GLY A 267 -6.17 15.49 -8.48
C GLY A 267 -5.99 16.92 -8.99
N MET A 268 -4.74 17.24 -9.30
CA MET A 268 -4.27 18.58 -9.67
C MET A 268 -4.13 18.72 -11.19
N GLY A 269 -4.44 19.89 -11.75
CA GLY A 269 -4.19 20.16 -13.17
C GLY A 269 -2.70 20.12 -13.55
N VAL A 270 -2.41 19.80 -14.82
CA VAL A 270 -1.04 19.77 -15.38
C VAL A 270 -0.35 21.13 -15.28
N LEU A 271 -1.08 22.24 -15.48
CA LEU A 271 -0.50 23.58 -15.46
C LEU A 271 -0.05 24.02 -14.04
N PRO A 272 -0.87 23.89 -12.98
CA PRO A 272 -0.39 24.05 -11.60
C PRO A 272 0.81 23.15 -11.26
N TRP A 273 0.75 21.86 -11.63
CA TRP A 273 1.85 20.91 -11.37
C TRP A 273 3.17 21.34 -12.03
N ARG A 274 3.15 21.72 -13.31
CA ARG A 274 4.34 22.23 -14.03
C ARG A 274 4.91 23.50 -13.42
N ARG A 275 4.04 24.37 -12.88
CA ARG A 275 4.49 25.59 -12.20
C ARG A 275 5.19 25.28 -10.89
N LEU A 276 4.67 24.36 -10.09
CA LEU A 276 5.33 23.88 -8.87
C LEU A 276 6.68 23.24 -9.17
N ALA A 277 6.76 22.43 -10.24
CA ALA A 277 8.04 21.85 -10.68
C ALA A 277 9.06 22.93 -11.05
N LYS A 278 8.63 23.94 -11.82
CA LYS A 278 9.49 25.06 -12.20
C LYS A 278 9.93 25.91 -11.01
N SER A 279 9.03 26.22 -10.07
CA SER A 279 9.37 27.03 -8.90
C SER A 279 10.33 26.32 -7.95
N ALA A 280 10.21 25.00 -7.81
CA ALA A 280 11.10 24.19 -6.98
C ALA A 280 12.40 23.77 -7.70
N GLY A 281 12.55 24.06 -9.00
CA GLY A 281 13.73 23.66 -9.78
C GLY A 281 13.81 22.15 -10.06
N LEU A 282 12.66 21.47 -10.11
CA LEU A 282 12.54 20.02 -10.19
C LEU A 282 12.00 19.54 -11.54
N THR A 283 12.22 18.26 -11.84
CA THR A 283 11.52 17.59 -12.94
C THR A 283 10.04 17.40 -12.60
N GLU A 284 9.18 17.28 -13.63
CA GLU A 284 7.76 16.97 -13.42
C GLU A 284 7.59 15.66 -12.61
N GLN A 285 8.39 14.65 -12.93
CA GLN A 285 8.35 13.33 -12.30
C GLN A 285 8.77 13.35 -10.82
N ASP A 286 9.83 14.08 -10.46
CA ASP A 286 10.25 14.17 -9.05
C ASP A 286 9.26 15.03 -8.25
N THR A 287 8.72 16.07 -8.86
CA THR A 287 7.64 16.88 -8.26
C THR A 287 6.41 16.02 -7.98
N ALA A 288 6.04 15.11 -8.90
CA ALA A 288 4.96 14.16 -8.67
C ALA A 288 5.26 13.23 -7.49
N LEU A 289 6.46 12.65 -7.42
CA LEU A 289 6.89 11.81 -6.30
C LEU A 289 6.78 12.55 -4.96
N TYR A 290 7.26 13.79 -4.87
CA TYR A 290 7.20 14.58 -3.66
C TYR A 290 5.76 14.98 -3.27
N LEU A 291 4.93 15.38 -4.24
CA LEU A 291 3.51 15.71 -3.98
C LEU A 291 2.73 14.49 -3.47
N GLU A 292 2.86 13.33 -4.12
CA GLU A 292 2.19 12.09 -3.70
C GLU A 292 2.66 11.64 -2.32
N THR A 293 3.97 11.68 -2.07
CA THR A 293 4.56 11.29 -0.79
C THR A 293 4.16 12.25 0.33
N ALA A 294 4.15 13.57 0.07
CA ALA A 294 3.70 14.59 1.01
C ALA A 294 2.20 14.46 1.32
N HIS A 295 1.39 14.13 0.32
CA HIS A 295 -0.03 13.84 0.50
C HIS A 295 -0.23 12.59 1.38
N ALA A 296 0.47 11.49 1.09
CA ALA A 296 0.44 10.28 1.91
C ALA A 296 0.96 10.52 3.35
N ALA A 297 1.91 11.43 3.53
CA ALA A 297 2.42 11.84 4.83
C ALA A 297 1.47 12.79 5.59
N GLY A 298 0.34 13.19 5.01
CA GLY A 298 -0.64 14.10 5.61
C GLY A 298 -0.20 15.57 5.64
N LEU A 299 0.73 15.96 4.75
CA LEU A 299 1.26 17.32 4.65
C LEU A 299 0.46 18.19 3.66
N ILE A 300 -0.30 17.57 2.75
CA ILE A 300 -1.20 18.24 1.79
C ILE A 300 -2.64 17.90 2.15
N GLY A 301 -3.51 18.91 2.17
CA GLY A 301 -4.94 18.73 2.33
C GLY A 301 -5.74 19.56 1.34
N GLU A 302 -7.05 19.40 1.41
CA GLU A 302 -8.01 20.11 0.59
C GLU A 302 -8.70 21.18 1.45
N LEU A 303 -8.87 22.37 0.89
CA LEU A 303 -9.61 23.46 1.50
C LEU A 303 -10.76 23.84 0.57
N GLU A 304 -11.98 23.73 1.10
CA GLU A 304 -13.19 24.13 0.39
C GLU A 304 -13.39 25.65 0.53
N SER A 305 -13.53 26.32 -0.61
CA SER A 305 -13.98 27.71 -0.71
C SER A 305 -15.42 27.75 -1.23
N SER A 306 -16.06 28.91 -1.22
CA SER A 306 -17.45 29.08 -1.65
C SER A 306 -17.72 28.70 -3.11
N THR A 307 -16.69 28.59 -3.95
CA THR A 307 -16.81 28.27 -5.39
C THR A 307 -15.99 27.05 -5.82
N ASP A 308 -14.85 26.78 -5.19
CA ASP A 308 -13.88 25.77 -5.62
C ASP A 308 -13.19 25.11 -4.42
N THR A 309 -12.72 23.87 -4.60
CA THR A 309 -11.82 23.19 -3.68
C THR A 309 -10.38 23.32 -4.17
N VAL A 310 -9.44 23.63 -3.28
CA VAL A 310 -8.02 23.78 -3.62
C VAL A 310 -7.14 22.89 -2.75
N PHE A 311 -6.02 22.43 -3.30
CA PHE A 311 -4.93 21.83 -2.55
C PHE A 311 -4.07 22.91 -1.91
N ILE A 312 -3.77 22.72 -0.63
CA ILE A 312 -2.94 23.61 0.19
C ILE A 312 -2.23 22.78 1.27
N PRO A 313 -1.11 23.25 1.86
CA PRO A 313 -0.52 22.56 2.99
C PRO A 313 -1.51 22.37 4.15
N ALA A 314 -1.50 21.17 4.72
CA ALA A 314 -2.30 20.81 5.89
C ALA A 314 -1.63 21.32 7.18
N ALA A 315 -2.38 21.42 8.28
CA ALA A 315 -1.82 21.81 9.58
C ALA A 315 -0.68 20.87 10.06
N GLY A 316 -0.63 19.63 9.58
CA GLY A 316 0.46 18.68 9.85
C GLY A 316 1.80 19.06 9.22
N TYR A 317 1.82 19.97 8.23
CA TYR A 317 3.04 20.49 7.61
C TYR A 317 3.87 21.32 8.59
N ASP A 318 3.25 22.17 9.38
CA ASP A 318 3.97 23.05 10.32
C ASP A 318 4.67 22.22 11.42
N GLN A 319 4.00 21.16 11.91
CA GLN A 319 4.59 20.20 12.84
C GLN A 319 5.74 19.41 12.22
N TRP A 320 5.60 19.00 10.96
CA TRP A 320 6.66 18.31 10.24
C TRP A 320 7.87 19.22 10.05
N ARG A 321 7.65 20.48 9.66
CA ARG A 321 8.72 21.47 9.45
C ARG A 321 9.54 21.73 10.72
N ALA A 322 8.88 21.75 11.88
CA ALA A 322 9.53 21.95 13.18
C ALA A 322 10.35 20.75 13.68
N ALA A 323 10.18 19.56 13.08
CA ALA A 323 10.88 18.35 13.51
C ALA A 323 12.33 18.28 12.95
N PRO A 324 13.25 17.56 13.64
CA PRO A 324 14.58 17.28 13.10
C PRO A 324 14.56 16.57 11.74
N LEU A 325 15.59 16.80 10.91
CA LEU A 325 15.63 16.32 9.52
C LEU A 325 15.43 14.81 9.40
N ALA A 326 16.07 14.01 10.27
CA ALA A 326 15.93 12.56 10.24
C ALA A 326 14.48 12.09 10.52
N GLN A 327 13.76 12.78 11.41
CA GLN A 327 12.34 12.50 11.68
C GLN A 327 11.45 12.93 10.50
N ARG A 328 11.76 14.09 9.89
CA ARG A 328 11.09 14.57 8.68
C ARG A 328 11.20 13.56 7.54
N TRP A 329 12.41 13.04 7.32
CA TRP A 329 12.66 11.99 6.34
C TRP A 329 11.92 10.70 6.68
N ALA A 330 11.99 10.21 7.93
CA ALA A 330 11.35 8.97 8.33
C ALA A 330 9.83 9.00 8.11
N ARG A 331 9.17 10.14 8.33
CA ARG A 331 7.74 10.32 8.01
C ARG A 331 7.46 10.17 6.51
N LEU A 332 8.29 10.75 5.65
CA LEU A 332 8.16 10.63 4.19
C LEU A 332 8.42 9.21 3.71
N ALA A 333 9.49 8.57 4.20
CA ALA A 333 9.86 7.21 3.83
C ALA A 333 8.77 6.21 4.22
N ASN A 334 8.22 6.32 5.44
CA ASN A 334 7.08 5.50 5.88
C ASN A 334 5.84 5.74 5.02
N ALA A 335 5.52 7.00 4.69
CA ALA A 335 4.39 7.32 3.83
C ALA A 335 4.54 6.72 2.42
N TRP A 336 5.75 6.78 1.84
CA TRP A 336 6.04 6.18 0.54
C TRP A 336 5.94 4.65 0.57
N LEU A 337 6.43 4.00 1.63
CA LEU A 337 6.27 2.55 1.83
C LEU A 337 4.80 2.14 2.01
N ALA A 338 3.98 2.98 2.64
CA ALA A 338 2.58 2.71 2.96
C ALA A 338 1.60 3.02 1.83
N MET A 339 1.90 4.02 0.99
CA MET A 339 0.91 4.56 0.07
C MET A 339 0.54 3.56 -1.04
N HIS A 340 -0.75 3.43 -1.29
CA HIS A 340 -1.29 2.68 -2.43
C HIS A 340 -1.23 3.48 -3.73
N ARG A 341 -0.24 4.36 -3.93
CA ARG A 341 -0.14 5.24 -5.11
C ARG A 341 1.17 4.99 -5.84
N GLN A 342 1.15 5.14 -7.17
CA GLN A 342 2.32 4.99 -8.05
C GLN A 342 2.63 6.33 -8.74
N PRO A 343 3.51 7.17 -8.16
CA PRO A 343 3.84 8.50 -8.68
C PRO A 343 4.36 8.50 -10.12
N ALA A 344 5.13 7.47 -10.52
CA ALA A 344 5.65 7.35 -11.88
C ALA A 344 4.58 7.20 -12.99
N LEU A 345 3.30 7.06 -12.64
CA LEU A 345 2.19 7.10 -13.59
C LEU A 345 1.72 8.53 -13.89
N ALA A 346 2.09 9.52 -13.07
CA ALA A 346 1.78 10.92 -13.34
C ALA A 346 2.34 11.32 -14.71
N GLY A 347 1.52 11.95 -15.54
CA GLY A 347 1.87 12.36 -16.90
C GLY A 347 1.75 11.25 -17.95
N LYS A 348 1.57 9.98 -17.56
CA LYS A 348 1.22 8.89 -18.51
C LYS A 348 -0.26 8.97 -18.87
N ARG A 349 -0.68 8.22 -19.89
CA ARG A 349 -2.07 8.15 -20.35
C ARG A 349 -2.77 6.90 -19.83
N ASP A 350 -4.04 7.04 -19.45
CA ASP A 350 -4.89 5.92 -19.04
C ASP A 350 -5.34 5.07 -20.25
N GLU A 351 -6.07 3.98 -19.99
CA GLU A 351 -6.63 3.11 -21.03
C GLU A 351 -7.60 3.83 -22.00
N LYS A 352 -8.10 5.01 -21.61
CA LYS A 352 -9.00 5.87 -22.40
C LYS A 352 -8.24 7.05 -23.02
N ASP A 353 -6.92 6.96 -23.11
CA ASP A 353 -6.00 7.96 -23.64
C ASP A 353 -6.02 9.32 -22.90
N ARG A 354 -6.51 9.36 -21.66
CA ARG A 354 -6.57 10.59 -20.84
C ARG A 354 -5.32 10.74 -19.97
N PRO A 355 -4.76 11.95 -19.82
CA PRO A 355 -3.58 12.16 -19.00
C PRO A 355 -3.89 11.93 -17.52
N MET A 356 -3.06 11.12 -16.87
CA MET A 356 -3.10 10.86 -15.43
C MET A 356 -2.39 12.00 -14.70
N THR A 357 -3.05 12.62 -13.74
CA THR A 357 -2.50 13.78 -13.01
C THR A 357 -2.12 13.44 -11.57
N VAL A 358 -1.27 14.27 -10.97
CA VAL A 358 -0.88 14.13 -9.56
C VAL A 358 -2.06 14.33 -8.62
N LEU A 359 -2.05 13.66 -7.48
CA LEU A 359 -3.08 13.56 -6.45
C LEU A 359 -4.42 12.98 -6.95
N SER A 360 -4.45 12.42 -8.15
CA SER A 360 -5.65 11.82 -8.74
C SER A 360 -5.80 10.34 -8.36
N PRO A 361 -7.04 9.84 -8.19
CA PRO A 361 -7.29 8.44 -7.82
C PRO A 361 -6.79 7.45 -8.89
N GLN A 362 -6.56 7.90 -10.13
CA GLN A 362 -6.03 7.09 -11.23
C GLN A 362 -4.64 6.52 -10.90
N LEU A 363 -3.88 7.14 -9.98
CA LEU A 363 -2.57 6.67 -9.54
C LEU A 363 -2.64 5.53 -8.50
N GLU A 364 -3.84 5.16 -8.03
CA GLU A 364 -3.98 4.14 -6.99
C GLU A 364 -3.70 2.73 -7.50
N ARG A 365 -2.82 2.01 -6.80
CA ARG A 365 -2.47 0.61 -7.00
C ARG A 365 -2.41 -0.06 -5.64
N ALA A 366 -3.41 -0.90 -5.35
CA ALA A 366 -3.48 -1.62 -4.08
C ALA A 366 -2.20 -2.41 -3.76
N ALA A 367 -1.55 -2.97 -4.79
CA ALA A 367 -0.32 -3.77 -4.66
C ALA A 367 0.97 -2.95 -4.50
N ALA A 368 0.95 -1.61 -4.63
CA ALA A 368 2.18 -0.80 -4.61
C ALA A 368 3.01 -0.94 -3.32
N PRO A 369 2.41 -0.97 -2.10
CA PRO A 369 3.18 -1.21 -0.88
C PRO A 369 3.89 -2.56 -0.85
N ALA A 370 3.24 -3.62 -1.36
CA ALA A 370 3.82 -4.95 -1.44
C ALA A 370 5.01 -4.98 -2.41
N MET A 371 4.86 -4.35 -3.58
CA MET A 371 5.95 -4.26 -4.58
C MET A 371 7.17 -3.49 -4.06
N ARG A 372 6.96 -2.37 -3.34
CA ARG A 372 8.05 -1.61 -2.69
C ARG A 372 8.80 -2.45 -1.67
N ARG A 373 8.07 -3.21 -0.84
CA ARG A 373 8.69 -4.10 0.15
C ARG A 373 9.42 -5.26 -0.51
N GLU A 374 8.85 -5.86 -1.55
CA GLU A 374 9.44 -6.96 -2.30
C GLU A 374 10.81 -6.56 -2.87
N ILE A 375 10.88 -5.45 -3.61
CA ILE A 375 12.13 -5.00 -4.23
C ILE A 375 13.20 -4.60 -3.21
N LEU A 376 12.81 -3.94 -2.11
CA LEU A 376 13.75 -3.56 -1.06
C LEU A 376 14.24 -4.77 -0.26
N THR A 377 13.38 -5.77 -0.04
CA THR A 377 13.76 -7.02 0.62
C THR A 377 14.75 -7.80 -0.25
N GLU A 378 14.58 -7.80 -1.57
CA GLU A 378 15.55 -8.40 -2.48
C GLU A 378 16.88 -7.64 -2.49
N LEU A 379 16.83 -6.31 -2.55
CA LEU A 379 18.03 -5.48 -2.45
C LEU A 379 18.79 -5.71 -1.12
N ALA A 380 18.06 -5.94 -0.03
CA ALA A 380 18.64 -6.25 1.27
C ALA A 380 19.43 -7.57 1.29
N ARG A 381 19.07 -8.53 0.43
CA ARG A 381 19.68 -9.87 0.29
C ARG A 381 20.89 -9.86 -0.64
N THR A 382 20.86 -9.08 -1.71
CA THR A 382 21.92 -9.04 -2.74
C THR A 382 23.04 -8.04 -2.46
N ALA A 383 22.87 -7.16 -1.46
CA ALA A 383 23.74 -6.05 -1.07
C ALA A 383 23.86 -4.93 -2.13
N THR A 384 24.25 -5.28 -3.35
CA THR A 384 24.42 -4.38 -4.51
C THR A 384 23.97 -5.08 -5.77
N ALA A 385 23.16 -4.42 -6.59
CA ALA A 385 22.71 -4.97 -7.86
C ALA A 385 22.52 -3.88 -8.90
N GLU A 386 22.95 -4.12 -10.13
CA GLU A 386 22.47 -3.37 -11.29
C GLU A 386 20.95 -3.51 -11.39
N THR A 387 20.27 -2.46 -11.85
CA THR A 387 18.80 -2.43 -11.86
C THR A 387 18.20 -3.58 -12.67
N ASP A 388 18.78 -3.88 -13.83
CA ASP A 388 18.30 -4.93 -14.73
C ASP A 388 18.53 -6.33 -14.15
N GLU A 389 19.68 -6.56 -13.51
CA GLU A 389 19.97 -7.83 -12.85
C GLU A 389 19.05 -8.09 -11.66
N LEU A 390 18.73 -7.05 -10.89
CA LEU A 390 17.78 -7.16 -9.77
C LEU A 390 16.36 -7.45 -10.28
N ILE A 391 15.95 -6.81 -11.38
CA ILE A 391 14.65 -7.07 -12.02
C ILE A 391 14.57 -8.52 -12.51
N GLU A 392 15.61 -9.05 -13.16
CA GLU A 392 15.66 -10.44 -13.59
C GLU A 392 15.67 -11.41 -12.37
N LEU A 393 16.34 -11.06 -11.28
CA LEU A 393 16.29 -11.86 -10.04
C LEU A 393 14.88 -11.90 -9.43
N VAL A 394 14.19 -10.76 -9.36
CA VAL A 394 12.80 -10.68 -8.87
C VAL A 394 11.86 -11.47 -9.80
N ARG A 395 12.05 -11.35 -11.11
CA ARG A 395 11.33 -12.14 -12.12
C ARG A 395 11.54 -13.62 -11.93
N TRP A 396 12.76 -14.07 -11.65
CA TRP A 396 13.03 -15.48 -11.36
C TRP A 396 12.35 -15.94 -10.07
N ARG A 397 12.32 -15.12 -9.01
CA ARG A 397 11.71 -15.49 -7.72
C ARG A 397 10.18 -15.51 -7.72
N ALA A 398 9.55 -14.66 -8.54
CA ALA A 398 8.10 -14.51 -8.58
C ALA A 398 7.61 -14.16 -10.00
N PRO A 399 7.81 -15.05 -10.99
CA PRO A 399 7.56 -14.74 -12.40
C PRO A 399 6.10 -14.38 -12.68
N ARG A 400 5.14 -15.01 -11.99
CA ARG A 400 3.71 -14.69 -12.15
C ARG A 400 3.35 -13.29 -11.65
N ARG A 401 4.01 -12.80 -10.58
CA ARG A 401 3.81 -11.43 -10.09
C ARG A 401 4.50 -10.38 -10.97
N MET A 402 5.63 -10.76 -11.56
CA MET A 402 6.52 -9.85 -12.27
C MET A 402 6.13 -9.61 -13.74
N ARG A 403 5.53 -10.61 -14.39
CA ARG A 403 5.24 -10.57 -15.84
C ARG A 403 4.51 -9.29 -16.26
N GLY A 404 5.14 -8.51 -17.14
CA GLY A 404 4.59 -7.26 -17.68
C GLY A 404 4.64 -6.07 -16.73
N ARG A 405 5.29 -6.21 -15.56
CA ARG A 405 5.42 -5.18 -14.52
C ARG A 405 6.86 -4.72 -14.33
N GLU A 406 7.79 -5.14 -15.18
CA GLU A 406 9.23 -4.88 -15.04
C GLU A 406 9.55 -3.38 -14.96
N HIS A 407 8.87 -2.58 -15.79
CA HIS A 407 8.98 -1.12 -15.79
C HIS A 407 8.55 -0.48 -14.45
N ILE A 408 7.60 -1.08 -13.73
CA ILE A 408 7.13 -0.60 -12.41
C ILE A 408 8.27 -0.71 -11.39
N TYR A 409 9.01 -1.82 -11.39
CA TYR A 409 10.12 -2.02 -10.46
C TYR A 409 11.29 -1.08 -10.72
N ARG A 410 11.55 -0.76 -12.00
CA ARG A 410 12.53 0.27 -12.37
C ARG A 410 12.13 1.64 -11.83
N ASP A 411 10.86 2.00 -11.98
CA ASP A 411 10.30 3.24 -11.44
C ASP A 411 10.45 3.27 -9.90
N LEU A 412 10.15 2.17 -9.20
CA LEU A 412 10.26 2.06 -7.74
C LEU A 412 11.71 2.21 -7.23
N LEU A 413 12.70 1.65 -7.94
CA LEU A 413 14.11 1.81 -7.59
C LEU A 413 14.59 3.26 -7.77
N ARG A 414 14.10 3.95 -8.82
CA ARG A 414 14.35 5.38 -9.01
C ARG A 414 13.71 6.21 -7.90
N GLU A 415 12.45 5.93 -7.55
CA GLU A 415 11.77 6.61 -6.44
C GLU A 415 12.52 6.41 -5.12
N ALA A 416 12.98 5.19 -4.83
CA ALA A 416 13.78 4.88 -3.65
C ALA A 416 15.10 5.67 -3.60
N ALA A 417 15.79 5.81 -4.73
CA ALA A 417 17.02 6.59 -4.81
C ALA A 417 16.77 8.09 -4.59
N VAL A 418 15.72 8.65 -5.22
CA VAL A 418 15.35 10.07 -5.08
C VAL A 418 14.95 10.42 -3.65
N LEU A 419 14.31 9.49 -2.94
CA LEU A 419 13.94 9.68 -1.52
C LEU A 419 15.09 9.39 -0.55
N GLY A 420 16.27 8.97 -1.03
CA GLY A 420 17.40 8.57 -0.18
C GLY A 420 17.15 7.28 0.61
N VAL A 421 16.23 6.43 0.16
CA VAL A 421 16.03 5.07 0.70
C VAL A 421 17.17 4.15 0.29
N THR A 422 17.73 4.38 -0.89
CA THR A 422 18.93 3.72 -1.42
C THR A 422 20.04 4.73 -1.69
N GLY A 423 21.28 4.27 -1.70
CA GLY A 423 22.47 5.05 -2.04
C GLY A 423 23.43 4.19 -2.84
N LEU A 424 23.97 4.71 -3.95
CA LEU A 424 24.84 3.94 -4.84
C LEU A 424 24.25 2.55 -5.18
N ASP A 425 22.99 2.50 -5.64
CA ASP A 425 22.29 1.25 -6.04
C ASP A 425 22.23 0.17 -4.95
N SER A 426 22.35 0.58 -3.69
CA SER A 426 22.40 -0.30 -2.52
C SER A 426 21.47 0.21 -1.44
N MET A 427 20.98 -0.68 -0.58
CA MET A 427 20.11 -0.28 0.52
C MET A 427 20.94 0.36 1.64
N THR A 428 20.47 1.51 2.14
CA THR A 428 21.12 2.20 3.25
C THR A 428 20.85 1.52 4.60
N GLY A 429 21.74 1.71 5.57
CA GLY A 429 21.65 1.13 6.91
C GLY A 429 20.41 1.60 7.67
N TYR A 430 20.08 2.89 7.57
CA TYR A 430 18.88 3.44 8.20
C TYR A 430 17.58 2.95 7.53
N THR A 431 17.57 2.68 6.22
CA THR A 431 16.44 2.00 5.56
C THR A 431 16.31 0.55 6.01
N ARG A 432 17.44 -0.16 6.19
CA ARG A 432 17.43 -1.52 6.75
C ARG A 432 16.80 -1.53 8.14
N ALA A 433 17.17 -0.57 8.99
CA ALA A 433 16.59 -0.39 10.32
C ALA A 433 15.08 -0.06 10.25
N LEU A 434 14.67 0.74 9.27
CA LEU A 434 13.25 1.05 9.02
C LEU A 434 12.46 -0.23 8.69
N LEU A 435 12.94 -1.05 7.75
CA LEU A 435 12.27 -2.31 7.37
C LEU A 435 12.29 -3.36 8.49
N ALA A 436 13.36 -3.42 9.28
CA ALA A 436 13.46 -4.30 10.44
C ALA A 436 12.41 -3.93 11.51
N SER A 437 12.19 -2.64 11.75
CA SER A 437 11.18 -2.18 12.72
C SER A 437 9.76 -2.61 12.30
N LEU A 438 9.44 -2.55 11.00
CA LEU A 438 8.17 -3.04 10.46
C LEU A 438 7.99 -4.55 10.67
N SER A 439 9.08 -5.32 10.55
CA SER A 439 9.03 -6.77 10.81
C SER A 439 8.84 -7.06 12.29
N SER A 440 9.54 -6.34 13.17
CA SER A 440 9.42 -6.54 14.63
C SER A 440 8.03 -6.23 15.19
N ALA A 441 7.31 -5.27 14.59
CA ALA A 441 5.92 -4.97 14.95
C ALA A 441 4.95 -6.14 14.68
N GLN A 442 5.30 -7.07 13.77
CA GLN A 442 4.51 -8.29 13.54
C GLN A 442 4.61 -9.28 14.70
N ASP A 443 5.79 -9.37 15.32
CA ASP A 443 6.05 -10.33 16.40
C ASP A 443 5.40 -9.92 17.73
N ASP A 444 4.93 -8.68 17.83
CA ASP A 444 4.29 -8.13 19.01
C ASP A 444 3.06 -7.27 18.67
N PRO A 445 1.96 -7.91 18.23
CA PRO A 445 0.74 -7.21 17.85
C PRO A 445 0.01 -6.53 19.01
N LEU A 446 0.41 -6.83 20.26
CA LEU A 446 -0.15 -6.21 21.47
C LEU A 446 0.72 -5.07 22.00
N GLY A 447 1.86 -4.76 21.36
CA GLY A 447 2.76 -3.69 21.76
C GLY A 447 3.38 -3.88 23.16
N LEU A 448 3.52 -5.12 23.62
CA LEU A 448 4.05 -5.45 24.94
C LEU A 448 5.57 -5.28 25.04
N ARG A 449 6.28 -5.14 23.92
CA ARG A 449 7.71 -4.90 23.83
C ARG A 449 8.00 -3.41 23.97
N PRO A 450 9.04 -3.03 24.72
CA PRO A 450 9.42 -1.63 24.93
C PRO A 450 9.83 -0.88 23.66
N GLU A 451 10.02 -1.58 22.52
CA GLU A 451 10.29 -0.95 21.22
C GLU A 451 9.02 -0.38 20.54
N ALA A 452 7.84 -0.92 20.86
CA ALA A 452 6.56 -0.46 20.29
C ALA A 452 6.09 0.88 20.88
N ASP A 453 6.44 1.14 22.15
CA ASP A 453 6.13 2.37 22.89
C ASP A 453 7.19 3.48 22.72
N ARG A 454 8.24 3.25 21.91
CA ARG A 454 9.30 4.25 21.75
C ARG A 454 8.75 5.46 20.97
N PRO A 455 9.04 6.71 21.41
CA PRO A 455 8.67 7.90 20.65
C PRO A 455 9.22 7.81 19.21
N PRO A 456 8.54 8.38 18.20
CA PRO A 456 8.99 8.37 16.80
C PRO A 456 10.45 8.83 16.62
N GLU A 457 10.87 9.70 17.54
CA GLU A 457 12.17 10.34 17.66
C GLU A 457 13.33 9.38 17.98
N GLN A 458 13.04 8.20 18.53
CA GLN A 458 14.03 7.23 19.02
C GLN A 458 14.02 5.91 18.25
N THR A 459 13.43 5.91 17.05
CA THR A 459 13.48 4.74 16.16
C THR A 459 14.90 4.53 15.66
N ALA A 460 15.32 3.27 15.49
CA ALA A 460 16.67 2.92 15.05
C ALA A 460 17.03 3.55 13.69
N ALA A 461 16.04 3.70 12.80
CA ALA A 461 16.21 4.38 11.51
C ALA A 461 16.52 5.87 11.67
N VAL A 462 15.81 6.58 12.56
CA VAL A 462 16.02 8.01 12.81
C VAL A 462 17.39 8.24 13.44
N LEU A 463 17.78 7.41 14.41
CA LEU A 463 19.10 7.51 15.06
C LEU A 463 20.23 7.25 14.05
N ALA A 464 20.13 6.18 13.25
CA ALA A 464 21.13 5.84 12.24
C ALA A 464 21.28 6.92 11.17
N LEU A 465 20.18 7.56 10.74
CA LEU A 465 20.26 8.68 9.79
C LEU A 465 20.83 9.95 10.46
N ALA A 466 20.44 10.24 11.70
CA ALA A 466 20.92 11.42 12.43
C ALA A 466 22.45 11.43 12.60
N GLU A 467 23.08 10.27 12.78
CA GLU A 467 24.54 10.14 12.87
C GLU A 467 25.28 10.48 11.57
N LEU A 468 24.61 10.34 10.42
CA LEU A 468 25.19 10.56 9.08
C LEU A 468 24.99 11.99 8.58
N LEU A 469 24.04 12.71 9.17
CA LEU A 469 23.72 14.07 8.78
C LEU A 469 24.69 15.06 9.45
N PRO A 470 25.05 16.17 8.77
CA PRO A 470 25.77 17.24 9.42
C PRO A 470 25.00 17.71 10.67
N ALA A 471 25.72 17.98 11.76
CA ALA A 471 25.12 18.52 12.96
C ALA A 471 24.36 19.82 12.62
N PRO A 472 23.09 19.96 13.04
CA PRO A 472 22.37 21.21 12.88
C PRO A 472 23.17 22.35 13.50
N VAL A 473 23.19 23.48 12.79
CA VAL A 473 23.87 24.68 13.28
C VAL A 473 22.86 25.67 13.81
N ASP A 474 23.20 26.26 14.93
CA ASP A 474 22.45 27.29 15.64
C ASP A 474 22.98 28.70 15.34
N HIS A 475 23.91 28.82 14.38
CA HIS A 475 24.64 30.03 14.05
C HIS A 475 24.70 30.29 12.53
N VAL A 476 25.03 31.53 12.18
CA VAL A 476 25.12 32.05 10.81
C VAL A 476 26.40 32.83 10.58
N LEU A 477 26.78 32.99 9.31
CA LEU A 477 27.88 33.83 8.87
C LEU A 477 27.30 35.05 8.14
N VAL A 478 27.39 36.22 8.76
CA VAL A 478 26.90 37.47 8.14
C VAL A 478 28.04 38.13 7.36
N GLN A 479 27.79 38.41 6.08
CA GLN A 479 28.72 39.04 5.15
C GLN A 479 28.40 40.53 4.95
N ALA A 480 29.39 41.29 4.46
CA ALA A 480 29.30 42.74 4.33
C ALA A 480 28.23 43.22 3.33
N ASP A 481 27.84 42.36 2.38
CA ASP A 481 26.80 42.61 1.37
C ASP A 481 25.39 42.22 1.84
N LEU A 482 25.21 42.05 3.17
CA LEU A 482 23.97 41.65 3.85
C LEU A 482 23.50 40.23 3.54
N THR A 483 24.40 39.40 3.00
CA THR A 483 24.19 37.97 2.82
C THR A 483 24.44 37.24 4.15
N VAL A 484 23.53 36.34 4.50
CA VAL A 484 23.57 35.50 5.70
C VAL A 484 23.69 34.05 5.24
N VAL A 485 24.84 33.45 5.50
CA VAL A 485 25.14 32.06 5.10
C VAL A 485 25.02 31.15 6.30
N VAL A 486 24.20 30.11 6.20
CA VAL A 486 24.10 29.05 7.20
C VAL A 486 25.03 27.90 6.79
N PRO A 487 26.10 27.60 7.55
CA PRO A 487 27.15 26.67 7.14
C PRO A 487 26.73 25.18 7.12
N GLY A 488 25.50 24.88 7.54
CA GLY A 488 24.91 23.55 7.56
C GLY A 488 23.39 23.63 7.69
N PRO A 489 22.69 22.51 7.96
CA PRO A 489 21.25 22.53 8.19
C PRO A 489 20.94 23.39 9.42
N ALA A 490 20.10 24.42 9.27
CA ALA A 490 19.69 25.27 10.38
C ALA A 490 18.88 24.47 11.41
N GLU A 491 19.12 24.70 12.70
CA GLU A 491 18.18 24.25 13.73
C GLU A 491 16.77 24.84 13.50
N PRO A 492 15.68 24.15 13.87
CA PRO A 492 14.32 24.63 13.63
C PRO A 492 14.05 26.03 14.18
N ALA A 493 14.62 26.36 15.35
CA ALA A 493 14.50 27.69 15.94
C ALA A 493 15.23 28.76 15.13
N LEU A 494 16.44 28.47 14.63
CA LEU A 494 17.19 29.38 13.77
C LEU A 494 16.49 29.58 12.43
N ALA A 495 15.98 28.51 11.81
CA ALA A 495 15.24 28.59 10.56
C ALA A 495 14.00 29.49 10.68
N ALA A 496 13.21 29.31 11.74
CA ALA A 496 12.04 30.15 12.01
C ALA A 496 12.40 31.62 12.29
N GLU A 497 13.51 31.87 12.98
CA GLU A 497 14.05 33.22 13.17
C GLU A 497 14.45 33.85 11.81
N LEU A 498 15.17 33.12 10.96
CA LEU A 498 15.65 33.60 9.66
C LEU A 498 14.52 33.91 8.68
N ASP A 499 13.46 33.09 8.63
CA ASP A 499 12.30 33.32 7.76
C ASP A 499 11.58 34.65 8.05
N LEU A 500 11.65 35.11 9.31
CA LEU A 500 11.01 36.36 9.73
C LEU A 500 11.86 37.59 9.39
N VAL A 501 13.19 37.44 9.40
CA VAL A 501 14.14 38.57 9.35
C VAL A 501 14.93 38.66 8.05
N ALA A 502 14.85 37.66 7.18
CA ALA A 502 15.61 37.59 5.92
C ALA A 502 14.83 36.85 4.82
N GLU A 503 15.20 37.10 3.57
CA GLU A 503 14.65 36.43 2.39
C GLU A 503 15.57 35.26 1.97
N HIS A 504 15.02 34.08 1.71
CA HIS A 504 15.80 32.90 1.30
C HIS A 504 16.15 32.97 -0.20
N GLU A 505 17.45 32.95 -0.54
CA GLU A 505 17.93 33.05 -1.94
C GLU A 505 18.27 31.67 -2.54
N SER A 506 18.87 30.75 -1.79
CA SER A 506 19.22 29.41 -2.29
C SER A 506 19.32 28.36 -1.20
N GLY A 507 18.78 27.16 -1.50
CA GLY A 507 18.92 25.96 -0.70
C GLY A 507 19.97 25.01 -1.29
N GLY A 508 21.07 24.82 -0.58
CA GLY A 508 22.15 23.88 -0.92
C GLY A 508 22.78 23.33 0.35
N GLY A 509 24.02 22.79 0.26
CA GLY A 509 24.77 22.34 1.44
C GLY A 509 25.04 23.44 2.47
N ALA A 510 24.93 24.71 2.06
CA ALA A 510 24.82 25.88 2.91
C ALA A 510 23.65 26.73 2.41
N SER A 511 22.69 27.06 3.27
CA SER A 511 21.55 27.92 2.92
C SER A 511 21.97 29.38 2.91
N VAL A 512 21.54 30.12 1.90
CA VAL A 512 21.87 31.54 1.74
C VAL A 512 20.61 32.38 1.85
N TYR A 513 20.64 33.33 2.77
CA TYR A 513 19.59 34.31 3.01
C TYR A 513 20.12 35.72 2.75
N ARG A 514 19.24 36.65 2.39
CA ARG A 514 19.57 38.07 2.23
C ARG A 514 18.70 38.92 3.14
N VAL A 515 19.34 39.81 3.91
CA VAL A 515 18.61 40.80 4.72
C VAL A 515 18.34 42.03 3.87
N THR A 516 17.06 42.36 3.71
CA THR A 516 16.56 43.50 2.93
C THR A 516 15.82 44.49 3.84
N PRO A 517 15.67 45.78 3.45
CA PRO A 517 14.81 46.72 4.19
C PRO A 517 13.37 46.22 4.37
N ALA A 518 12.86 45.43 3.42
CA ALA A 518 11.52 44.86 3.49
C ALA A 518 11.42 43.75 4.55
N SER A 519 12.40 42.83 4.59
CA SER A 519 12.48 41.78 5.62
C SER A 519 12.61 42.35 7.04
N VAL A 520 13.44 43.39 7.24
CA VAL A 520 13.57 44.08 8.53
C VAL A 520 12.26 44.74 8.94
N ARG A 521 11.56 45.40 8.01
CA ARG A 521 10.25 46.00 8.29
C ARG A 521 9.21 44.94 8.68
N HIS A 522 9.19 43.81 7.96
CA HIS A 522 8.31 42.69 8.26
C HIS A 522 8.53 42.14 9.67
N ALA A 523 9.79 42.01 10.10
CA ALA A 523 10.13 41.60 11.45
C ALA A 523 9.62 42.61 12.51
N LEU A 524 9.76 43.92 12.26
CA LEU A 524 9.22 44.95 13.16
C LEU A 524 7.69 44.92 13.23
N ASP A 525 7.00 44.66 12.10
CA ASP A 525 5.54 44.55 12.04
C ASP A 525 5.00 43.31 12.78
N THR A 526 5.80 42.24 12.87
CA THR A 526 5.49 41.03 13.65
C THR A 526 5.83 41.17 15.14
N GLY A 527 6.38 42.31 15.57
CA GLY A 527 6.57 42.68 16.97
C GLY A 527 8.01 42.66 17.46
N PHE A 528 9.01 42.45 16.60
CA PHE A 528 10.41 42.60 16.98
C PHE A 528 10.75 44.07 17.20
N THR A 529 11.63 44.37 18.15
CA THR A 529 12.26 45.69 18.27
C THR A 529 13.62 45.72 17.57
N ALA A 530 14.13 46.92 17.28
CA ALA A 530 15.50 47.07 16.75
C ALA A 530 16.54 46.39 17.66
N LEU A 531 16.35 46.49 18.99
CA LEU A 531 17.21 45.84 19.97
C LEU A 531 17.15 44.31 19.84
N ASP A 532 15.97 43.73 19.60
CA ASP A 532 15.81 42.29 19.43
C ASP A 532 16.53 41.79 18.18
N LEU A 533 16.44 42.53 17.07
CA LEU A 533 17.13 42.20 15.82
C LEU A 533 18.64 42.28 15.97
N HIS A 534 19.17 43.34 16.59
CA HIS A 534 20.60 43.45 16.89
C HIS A 534 21.07 42.30 17.80
N ASN A 535 20.29 41.98 18.83
CA ASN A 535 20.61 40.87 19.73
C ASN A 535 20.55 39.52 19.04
N LEU A 536 19.61 39.31 18.12
CA LEU A 536 19.49 38.09 17.32
C LEU A 536 20.76 37.86 16.50
N PHE A 537 21.15 38.82 15.66
CA PHE A 537 22.36 38.67 14.84
C PHE A 537 23.62 38.62 15.69
N LYS A 538 23.68 39.34 16.82
CA LYS A 538 24.83 39.28 17.74
C LYS A 538 24.97 37.91 18.43
N ARG A 539 23.86 37.24 18.75
CA ARG A 539 23.87 35.90 19.35
C ARG A 539 24.16 34.81 18.33
N ARG A 540 23.56 34.92 17.14
CA ARG A 540 23.58 33.87 16.10
C ARG A 540 24.78 33.99 15.17
N SER A 541 25.39 35.17 14.99
CA SER A 541 26.50 35.34 14.05
C SER A 541 27.83 34.86 14.66
N THR A 542 28.53 33.94 13.98
CA THR A 542 29.92 33.57 14.33
C THR A 542 30.94 34.56 13.78
N THR A 543 30.59 35.34 12.76
CA THR A 543 31.37 36.49 12.29
C THR A 543 30.97 37.78 13.01
N ALA A 544 31.85 38.77 13.03
CA ALA A 544 31.48 40.10 13.50
C ALA A 544 30.33 40.66 12.64
N VAL A 545 29.28 41.16 13.29
CA VAL A 545 28.12 41.75 12.59
C VAL A 545 28.58 42.98 11.80
N PRO A 546 28.39 43.01 10.47
CA PRO A 546 28.80 44.15 9.66
C PRO A 546 28.09 45.43 10.05
N GLN A 547 28.82 46.54 10.01
CA GLN A 547 28.26 47.87 10.30
C GLN A 547 27.10 48.22 9.36
N ALA A 548 27.12 47.74 8.11
CA ALA A 548 26.04 47.93 7.14
C ALA A 548 24.69 47.35 7.62
N LEU A 549 24.70 46.16 8.24
CA LEU A 549 23.49 45.54 8.79
C LEU A 549 22.97 46.34 9.98
N THR A 550 23.88 46.84 10.81
CA THR A 550 23.51 47.67 11.98
C THR A 550 22.79 48.94 11.53
N TYR A 551 23.35 49.65 10.56
CA TYR A 551 22.73 50.85 10.00
C TYR A 551 21.38 50.58 9.35
N LEU A 552 21.24 49.47 8.62
CA LEU A 552 19.98 49.09 8.00
C LEU A 552 18.86 48.90 9.05
N ILE A 553 19.15 48.17 10.13
CA ILE A 553 18.18 47.91 11.20
C ILE A 553 17.73 49.23 11.85
N ASP A 554 18.69 50.09 12.21
CA ASP A 554 18.40 51.35 12.89
C ASP A 554 17.62 52.34 12.01
N ASP A 555 17.95 52.44 10.72
CA ASP A 555 17.26 53.35 9.80
C ASP A 555 15.81 52.93 9.55
N VAL A 556 15.56 51.63 9.36
CA VAL A 556 14.21 51.08 9.20
C VAL A 556 13.42 51.24 10.50
N ALA A 557 14.02 50.97 11.66
CA ALA A 557 13.37 51.11 12.95
C ALA A 557 13.04 52.56 13.33
N ARG A 558 13.91 53.53 13.01
CA ARG A 558 13.63 54.96 13.22
C ARG A 558 12.40 55.43 12.45
N THR A 559 12.20 54.87 11.26
CA THR A 559 11.07 55.21 10.38
C THR A 559 9.82 54.41 10.77
N HIS A 560 9.96 53.31 11.52
CA HIS A 560 8.89 52.48 12.04
C HIS A 560 8.23 53.13 13.27
N GLY A 561 6.91 53.35 13.22
CA GLY A 561 6.15 53.94 14.35
C GLY A 561 6.07 55.47 14.43
N GLY A 562 6.53 56.22 13.41
CA GLY A 562 6.40 57.68 13.34
C GLY A 562 4.96 58.21 13.18
N LEU A 563 4.00 57.33 12.88
CA LEU A 563 2.58 57.61 12.74
C LEU A 563 1.80 56.89 13.85
N ARG A 564 0.89 57.62 14.52
CA ARG A 564 0.06 57.07 15.61
C ARG A 564 -1.37 56.84 15.11
N SER A 565 -1.88 55.64 15.29
CA SER A 565 -3.28 55.31 15.02
C SER A 565 -4.08 55.31 16.33
N GLY A 566 -5.27 55.91 16.30
CA GLY A 566 -6.28 55.81 17.35
C GLY A 566 -7.48 55.02 16.82
N GLY A 567 -8.10 54.19 17.65
CA GLY A 567 -9.25 53.38 17.25
C GLY A 567 -10.50 54.23 17.05
N ALA A 568 -10.81 54.57 15.80
CA ALA A 568 -12.14 54.94 15.35
C ALA A 568 -12.76 53.65 14.80
N GLY A 569 -13.60 52.97 15.57
CA GLY A 569 -14.23 51.72 15.15
C GLY A 569 -14.81 51.77 13.73
N ALA A 570 -15.33 52.92 13.29
CA ALA A 570 -15.63 53.22 11.90
C ALA A 570 -15.54 54.74 11.62
N TYR A 571 -15.42 55.12 10.35
CA TYR A 571 -15.49 56.50 9.91
C TYR A 571 -16.52 56.67 8.80
N LEU A 572 -17.09 57.87 8.70
CA LEU A 572 -18.00 58.29 7.65
C LEU A 572 -17.37 59.47 6.92
N ARG A 573 -17.36 59.43 5.58
CA ARG A 573 -16.81 60.46 4.71
C ARG A 573 -17.86 60.88 3.69
N SER A 574 -18.02 62.18 3.47
CA SER A 574 -18.87 62.74 2.42
C SER A 574 -18.25 64.03 1.91
N ASP A 575 -18.36 64.30 0.61
CA ASP A 575 -17.86 65.55 0.00
C ASP A 575 -18.79 66.74 0.29
N ASP A 576 -19.99 66.50 0.83
CA ASP A 576 -20.96 67.52 1.27
C ASP A 576 -20.88 67.75 2.79
N GLU A 577 -20.37 68.92 3.19
CA GLU A 577 -20.28 69.32 4.60
C GLU A 577 -21.65 69.54 5.27
N GLY A 578 -22.66 69.96 4.49
CA GLY A 578 -24.03 70.14 4.98
C GLY A 578 -24.63 68.80 5.40
N LEU A 579 -24.45 67.76 4.59
CA LEU A 579 -24.87 66.40 4.90
C LEU A 579 -24.18 65.85 6.14
N MET A 580 -22.88 66.12 6.33
CA MET A 580 -22.16 65.68 7.54
C MET A 580 -22.61 66.41 8.80
N ALA A 581 -23.00 67.68 8.68
CA ALA A 581 -23.59 68.43 9.78
C ALA A 581 -25.01 67.93 10.12
N GLU A 582 -25.79 67.55 9.11
CA GLU A 582 -27.12 66.96 9.27
C GLU A 582 -27.04 65.60 9.98
N VAL A 583 -26.18 64.69 9.50
CA VAL A 583 -25.97 63.36 10.12
C VAL A 583 -25.46 63.46 11.56
N LEU A 584 -24.66 64.48 11.88
CA LEU A 584 -24.19 64.72 13.24
C LEU A 584 -25.29 65.29 14.16
N ALA A 585 -26.25 66.02 13.60
CA ALA A 585 -27.35 66.65 14.33
C ALA A 585 -28.60 65.75 14.45
N ASP A 586 -28.69 64.68 13.66
CA ASP A 586 -29.80 63.74 13.69
C ASP A 586 -29.83 62.99 15.03
N ARG A 587 -30.93 63.19 15.77
CA ARG A 587 -31.14 62.57 17.09
C ARG A 587 -31.32 61.06 17.01
N SER A 588 -31.73 60.52 15.85
CA SER A 588 -31.89 59.08 15.65
C SER A 588 -30.56 58.32 15.68
N LEU A 589 -29.44 59.01 15.41
CA LEU A 589 -28.08 58.46 15.33
C LEU A 589 -27.22 58.76 16.57
N ALA A 590 -27.80 59.35 17.62
CA ALA A 590 -27.06 59.78 18.82
C ALA A 590 -26.30 58.64 19.52
N ASP A 591 -26.84 57.41 19.47
CA ASP A 591 -26.24 56.20 20.06
C ASP A 591 -24.92 55.78 19.38
N LEU A 592 -24.64 56.28 18.17
CA LEU A 592 -23.41 55.97 17.45
C LEU A 592 -22.20 56.79 17.93
N GLN A 593 -22.38 57.75 18.84
CA GLN A 593 -21.29 58.58 19.38
C GLN A 593 -20.40 59.18 18.29
N LEU A 594 -21.02 59.74 17.25
CA LEU A 594 -20.31 60.34 16.12
C LEU A 594 -19.50 61.55 16.60
N ARG A 595 -18.19 61.56 16.31
CA ARG A 595 -17.26 62.64 16.62
C ARG A 595 -16.63 63.15 15.34
N ARG A 596 -16.55 64.48 15.19
CA ARG A 596 -15.93 65.10 14.02
C ARG A 596 -14.40 65.05 14.12
N LEU A 597 -13.73 64.46 13.11
CA LEU A 597 -12.26 64.52 12.96
C LEU A 597 -11.83 65.59 11.97
N ALA A 598 -12.64 65.84 10.94
CA ALA A 598 -12.42 66.86 9.91
C ALA A 598 -13.77 67.38 9.40
N PRO A 599 -13.82 68.49 8.63
CA PRO A 599 -15.07 69.06 8.15
C PRO A 599 -16.00 68.07 7.42
N THR A 600 -15.39 67.14 6.66
CA THR A 600 -16.04 66.10 5.84
C THR A 600 -15.91 64.69 6.40
N VAL A 601 -15.42 64.52 7.65
CA VAL A 601 -15.16 63.20 8.25
C VAL A 601 -15.65 63.10 9.69
N LEU A 602 -16.54 62.13 9.93
CA LEU A 602 -16.99 61.72 11.26
C LEU A 602 -16.38 60.36 11.62
N ILE A 603 -16.14 60.12 12.90
CA ILE A 603 -15.74 58.81 13.43
C ILE A 603 -16.70 58.34 14.51
N THR A 604 -16.78 57.03 14.68
CA THR A 604 -17.48 56.39 15.80
C THR A 604 -16.57 55.32 16.39
N PRO A 605 -16.66 55.04 17.71
CA PRO A 605 -15.99 53.88 18.31
C PRO A 605 -16.60 52.53 17.90
N PHE A 606 -17.77 52.52 17.25
CA PHE A 606 -18.48 51.30 16.84
C PHE A 606 -18.07 50.79 15.47
N THR A 607 -18.34 49.51 15.18
CA THR A 607 -17.88 48.85 13.94
C THR A 607 -18.56 49.39 12.68
N PRO A 608 -17.93 49.27 11.49
CA PRO A 608 -18.49 49.80 10.24
C PRO A 608 -19.83 49.14 9.90
N GLY A 609 -20.02 47.86 10.23
CA GLY A 609 -21.30 47.17 10.03
C GLY A 609 -22.45 47.81 10.81
N ARG A 610 -22.21 48.20 12.07
CA ARG A 610 -23.22 48.88 12.90
C ARG A 610 -23.49 50.30 12.42
N LEU A 611 -22.44 51.02 12.00
CA LEU A 611 -22.57 52.36 11.41
C LEU A 611 -23.42 52.31 10.13
N LEU A 612 -23.14 51.37 9.22
CA LEU A 612 -23.85 51.22 7.95
C LEU A 612 -25.32 50.81 8.12
N SER A 613 -25.63 49.93 9.09
CA SER A 613 -27.02 49.53 9.35
C SER A 613 -27.84 50.69 9.90
N SER A 614 -27.32 51.40 10.91
CA SER A 614 -28.05 52.50 11.56
C SER A 614 -28.24 53.70 10.63
N LEU A 615 -27.28 54.00 9.75
CA LEU A 615 -27.43 55.05 8.72
C LEU A 615 -28.51 54.71 7.69
N ARG A 616 -28.66 53.43 7.30
CA ARG A 616 -29.73 53.00 6.38
C ARG A 616 -31.11 53.08 6.99
N GLU A 617 -31.23 52.73 8.27
CA GLU A 617 -32.48 52.85 9.03
C GLU A 617 -32.93 54.31 9.19
N ALA A 618 -31.99 55.24 9.33
CA ALA A 618 -32.23 56.69 9.32
C ALA A 618 -32.49 57.29 7.92
N GLY A 619 -32.46 56.48 6.85
CA GLY A 619 -32.79 56.89 5.49
C GLY A 619 -31.59 57.33 4.62
N TYR A 620 -30.35 57.19 5.11
CA TYR A 620 -29.13 57.49 4.36
C TYR A 620 -28.61 56.28 3.56
N ALA A 621 -27.83 56.50 2.50
CA ALA A 621 -27.34 55.44 1.60
C ALA A 621 -25.80 55.31 1.59
N PRO A 622 -25.16 54.69 2.61
CA PRO A 622 -23.71 54.60 2.70
C PRO A 622 -23.10 53.36 2.01
N VAL A 623 -21.87 53.51 1.52
CA VAL A 623 -21.05 52.47 0.84
C VAL A 623 -19.84 52.11 1.73
N PRO A 624 -19.51 50.81 1.93
CA PRO A 624 -18.40 50.42 2.78
C PRO A 624 -17.06 50.79 2.16
N GLU A 625 -16.28 51.64 2.82
CA GLU A 625 -14.95 52.03 2.36
C GLU A 625 -13.82 51.14 2.91
N ASP A 626 -12.78 51.12 2.11
CA ASP A 626 -11.49 50.47 2.30
C ASP A 626 -10.58 51.28 3.17
N SER A 627 -9.60 50.64 3.80
CA SER A 627 -8.50 51.31 4.51
C SER A 627 -7.74 52.34 3.65
N THR A 628 -7.89 52.30 2.32
CA THR A 628 -7.36 53.26 1.34
C THR A 628 -8.33 54.38 0.96
N GLY A 629 -9.56 54.39 1.50
CA GLY A 629 -10.62 55.34 1.15
C GLY A 629 -11.37 55.00 -0.15
N ALA A 630 -11.12 53.83 -0.73
CA ALA A 630 -11.74 53.36 -1.97
C ALA A 630 -12.50 52.05 -1.72
N ALA A 631 -13.82 52.07 -1.51
CA ALA A 631 -14.70 50.88 -1.35
C ALA A 631 -14.04 49.47 -1.18
N MET A 632 -13.99 48.90 0.04
CA MET A 632 -13.08 47.77 0.31
C MET A 632 -13.53 46.42 -0.20
N LEU A 633 -12.53 45.69 -0.67
CA LEU A 633 -12.45 44.23 -0.73
C LEU A 633 -11.20 43.77 0.09
N THR A 634 -11.37 42.87 1.07
CA THR A 634 -10.42 42.57 2.19
C THR A 634 -9.29 41.57 1.84
N LYS A 635 -8.08 41.66 2.47
CA LYS A 635 -6.91 40.73 2.30
C LYS A 635 -6.82 39.59 3.37
N PRO A 636 -6.18 38.42 3.08
CA PRO A 636 -6.43 37.15 3.81
C PRO A 636 -5.29 36.60 4.72
N ARG A 637 -5.67 35.84 5.76
CA ARG A 637 -4.80 34.97 6.61
C ARG A 637 -4.18 33.83 5.81
N VAL A 638 -2.99 33.36 6.21
CA VAL A 638 -2.38 32.12 5.70
C VAL A 638 -3.32 30.95 6.00
N ARG A 639 -3.78 30.29 4.95
CA ARG A 639 -4.78 29.22 5.07
C ARG A 639 -4.07 27.87 5.19
N ARG A 640 -4.64 26.97 5.98
CA ARG A 640 -4.22 25.57 6.10
C ARG A 640 -5.44 24.69 5.91
N ALA A 641 -5.26 23.54 5.29
CA ALA A 641 -6.25 22.47 5.34
C ALA A 641 -6.22 21.79 6.72
N ALA A 642 -7.31 21.09 7.05
CA ALA A 642 -7.38 20.28 8.27
C ALA A 642 -6.24 19.23 8.31
N ALA A 643 -5.76 18.92 9.50
CA ALA A 643 -4.73 17.88 9.68
C ALA A 643 -5.27 16.52 9.24
N ARG A 644 -4.49 15.81 8.42
CA ARG A 644 -4.70 14.40 8.09
C ARG A 644 -3.61 13.55 8.74
N GLY A 645 -3.98 12.34 9.18
CA GLY A 645 -3.01 11.37 9.67
C GLY A 645 -2.11 10.87 8.54
N ALA A 646 -0.82 10.71 8.82
CA ALA A 646 0.10 10.08 7.88
C ALA A 646 -0.25 8.60 7.69
N LEU A 647 -0.16 8.09 6.46
CA LEU A 647 -0.28 6.67 6.19
C LEU A 647 0.89 5.93 6.85
N GLN A 648 0.56 4.88 7.59
CA GLN A 648 1.51 3.97 8.22
C GLN A 648 1.58 2.68 7.37
N PRO A 649 2.77 2.09 7.15
CA PRO A 649 2.87 0.85 6.39
C PRO A 649 2.04 -0.24 7.05
N GLN A 650 0.99 -0.69 6.35
CA GLN A 650 0.27 -1.89 6.74
C GLN A 650 1.03 -3.09 6.19
N LEU A 651 1.33 -4.03 7.07
CA LEU A 651 1.99 -5.26 6.72
C LEU A 651 1.02 -6.16 5.96
N ASP A 652 1.52 -6.94 5.01
CA ASP A 652 0.73 -8.02 4.40
C ASP A 652 0.21 -8.95 5.51
N LEU A 653 -0.81 -9.74 5.19
CA LEU A 653 -1.31 -10.81 6.04
C LEU A 653 -0.21 -11.86 6.28
N SER A 654 0.76 -11.57 7.11
CA SER A 654 1.68 -12.52 7.69
C SER A 654 1.28 -12.66 9.15
N PHE A 655 1.04 -13.88 9.58
CA PHE A 655 0.67 -14.15 10.96
C PHE A 655 1.94 -14.46 11.75
N SER A 656 2.06 -13.84 12.93
CA SER A 656 3.14 -14.20 13.84
C SER A 656 3.08 -15.70 14.18
N PRO A 657 4.23 -16.34 14.48
CA PRO A 657 4.27 -17.76 14.83
C PRO A 657 3.28 -18.11 15.95
N ALA A 658 3.14 -17.24 16.95
CA ALA A 658 2.18 -17.41 18.04
C ALA A 658 0.71 -17.42 17.56
N ARG A 659 0.35 -16.54 16.63
CA ARG A 659 -1.01 -16.49 16.06
C ARG A 659 -1.30 -17.71 15.20
N VAL A 660 -0.30 -18.23 14.48
CA VAL A 660 -0.41 -19.46 13.71
C VAL A 660 -0.62 -20.67 14.63
N LEU A 661 0.15 -20.78 15.71
CA LEU A 661 -0.02 -21.85 16.71
C LEU A 661 -1.42 -21.82 17.33
N GLY A 662 -1.91 -20.64 17.72
CA GLY A 662 -3.28 -20.48 18.21
C GLY A 662 -4.33 -20.87 17.17
N ALA A 663 -4.11 -20.56 15.89
CA ALA A 663 -4.98 -20.97 14.80
C ALA A 663 -4.98 -22.50 14.60
N VAL A 664 -3.81 -23.15 14.67
CA VAL A 664 -3.68 -24.61 14.62
C VAL A 664 -4.45 -25.24 15.78
N GLU A 665 -4.30 -24.73 17.00
CA GLU A 665 -5.01 -25.25 18.17
C GLU A 665 -6.55 -25.16 18.00
N GLU A 666 -7.06 -24.03 17.52
CA GLU A 666 -8.49 -23.86 17.22
C GLU A 666 -8.97 -24.81 16.12
N LEU A 667 -8.17 -25.04 15.07
CA LEU A 667 -8.49 -26.02 14.03
C LEU A 667 -8.55 -27.45 14.57
N ARG A 668 -7.60 -27.84 15.43
CA ARG A 668 -7.62 -29.16 16.08
C ARG A 668 -8.83 -29.33 17.00
N ARG A 669 -9.19 -28.28 17.75
CA ARG A 669 -10.44 -28.26 18.54
C ARG A 669 -11.67 -28.40 17.65
N GLY A 670 -11.72 -27.70 16.52
CA GLY A 670 -12.77 -27.79 15.52
C GLY A 670 -12.91 -29.21 14.95
N ASP A 671 -11.80 -29.82 14.54
CA ASP A 671 -11.75 -31.18 14.04
C ASP A 671 -12.21 -32.21 15.09
N ALA A 672 -11.81 -32.04 16.36
CA ALA A 672 -12.28 -32.90 17.45
C ALA A 672 -13.80 -32.78 17.63
N ARG A 673 -14.36 -31.56 17.55
CA ARG A 673 -15.82 -31.33 17.59
C ARG A 673 -16.52 -32.05 16.42
N LEU A 674 -15.99 -31.95 15.20
CA LEU A 674 -16.54 -32.64 14.03
C LEU A 674 -16.48 -34.17 14.15
N ARG A 675 -15.36 -34.74 14.62
CA ARG A 675 -15.22 -36.20 14.81
C ARG A 675 -16.24 -36.74 15.82
N VAL A 676 -16.46 -36.01 16.91
CA VAL A 676 -17.48 -36.32 17.92
C VAL A 676 -18.87 -36.24 17.28
N ALA A 677 -19.17 -35.16 16.55
CA ALA A 677 -20.45 -35.04 15.85
C ALA A 677 -20.68 -36.16 14.81
N ARG A 678 -19.64 -36.65 14.13
CA ARG A 678 -19.72 -37.80 13.21
C ARG A 678 -20.00 -39.14 13.90
N ARG A 679 -19.57 -39.30 15.16
CA ARG A 679 -19.88 -40.49 15.99
C ARG A 679 -21.32 -40.51 16.49
N ALA A 680 -22.03 -39.39 16.42
CA ALA A 680 -23.44 -39.35 16.78
C ALA A 680 -24.27 -40.23 15.82
N PRO A 681 -25.27 -40.99 16.32
CA PRO A 681 -26.18 -41.76 15.49
C PRO A 681 -26.82 -40.92 14.38
N ALA A 682 -27.12 -41.55 13.25
CA ALA A 682 -27.63 -40.86 12.05
C ALA A 682 -28.88 -40.00 12.33
N GLU A 683 -29.72 -40.43 13.26
CA GLU A 683 -30.93 -39.71 13.71
C GLU A 683 -30.61 -38.36 14.38
N VAL A 684 -29.54 -38.32 15.19
CA VAL A 684 -29.07 -37.10 15.87
C VAL A 684 -28.33 -36.17 14.90
N ARG A 685 -27.62 -36.75 13.91
CA ARG A 685 -26.96 -35.98 12.84
C ARG A 685 -27.96 -35.35 11.86
N ALA A 686 -29.00 -36.08 11.46
CA ALA A 686 -30.05 -35.58 10.58
C ALA A 686 -30.85 -34.45 11.24
N ALA A 687 -31.19 -34.58 12.54
CA ALA A 687 -31.86 -33.52 13.29
C ALA A 687 -31.03 -32.22 13.44
N ALA A 688 -29.72 -32.29 13.23
CA ALA A 688 -28.82 -31.13 13.29
C ALA A 688 -28.62 -30.41 11.93
N GLY A 689 -29.20 -30.90 10.83
CA GLY A 689 -28.89 -30.38 9.50
C GLY A 689 -30.01 -30.44 8.47
N HIS A 690 -31.28 -30.50 8.89
CA HIS A 690 -32.55 -30.68 8.14
C HIS A 690 -33.20 -32.06 8.40
N PRO A 691 -34.50 -32.12 8.78
CA PRO A 691 -35.12 -33.37 9.23
C PRO A 691 -35.31 -34.35 8.06
N MET A 692 -34.53 -35.44 8.09
CA MET A 692 -34.72 -36.64 7.26
C MET A 692 -35.59 -37.71 7.96
N SER A 693 -36.42 -37.31 8.91
CA SER A 693 -37.31 -38.22 9.62
C SER A 693 -38.74 -38.09 9.08
N SER A 694 -39.40 -39.23 8.84
CA SER A 694 -40.85 -39.31 8.55
C SER A 694 -41.74 -38.88 9.72
N LEU A 695 -41.13 -38.46 10.84
CA LEU A 695 -41.78 -37.97 12.05
C LEU A 695 -41.96 -36.45 12.01
N THR A 696 -43.09 -35.98 12.52
CA THR A 696 -43.31 -34.54 12.79
C THR A 696 -42.36 -34.05 13.89
N ALA A 697 -42.03 -32.75 13.91
CA ALA A 697 -41.16 -32.15 14.92
C ALA A 697 -41.63 -32.43 16.37
N VAL A 698 -42.94 -32.48 16.60
CA VAL A 698 -43.54 -32.81 17.90
C VAL A 698 -43.27 -34.27 18.30
N GLN A 699 -43.37 -35.20 17.34
CA GLN A 699 -43.10 -36.62 17.57
C GLN A 699 -41.61 -36.87 17.85
N ALA A 700 -40.71 -36.26 17.07
CA ALA A 700 -39.26 -36.37 17.28
C ALA A 700 -38.85 -35.82 18.67
N HIS A 701 -39.42 -34.68 19.09
CA HIS A 701 -39.16 -34.11 20.40
C HIS A 701 -39.68 -35.02 21.55
N SER A 702 -40.87 -35.60 21.41
CA SER A 702 -41.42 -36.53 22.42
C SER A 702 -40.58 -37.80 22.57
N GLN A 703 -40.05 -38.32 21.46
CA GLN A 703 -39.17 -39.49 21.45
C GLN A 703 -37.82 -39.16 22.10
N ALA A 704 -37.23 -38.01 21.78
CA ALA A 704 -36.00 -37.53 22.41
C ALA A 704 -36.15 -37.39 23.94
N LEU A 705 -37.29 -36.87 24.42
CA LEU A 705 -37.59 -36.78 25.85
C LEU A 705 -37.74 -38.16 26.51
N SER A 706 -38.38 -39.12 25.85
CA SER A 706 -38.51 -40.49 26.35
C SER A 706 -37.13 -41.16 26.54
N ILE A 707 -36.25 -41.02 25.54
CA ILE A 707 -34.88 -41.53 25.58
C ILE A 707 -34.08 -40.88 26.71
N LEU A 708 -34.21 -39.55 26.88
CA LEU A 708 -33.55 -38.82 27.97
C LEU A 708 -34.06 -39.23 29.35
N GLN A 709 -35.37 -39.41 29.52
CA GLN A 709 -35.96 -39.88 30.78
C GLN A 709 -35.50 -41.29 31.16
N GLN A 710 -35.42 -42.18 30.17
CA GLN A 710 -34.91 -43.53 30.38
C GLN A 710 -33.42 -43.50 30.76
N ALA A 711 -32.62 -42.69 30.08
CA ALA A 711 -31.20 -42.57 30.39
C ALA A 711 -30.88 -41.94 31.75
N VAL A 712 -31.72 -41.03 32.26
CA VAL A 712 -31.61 -40.54 33.65
C VAL A 712 -31.81 -41.68 34.66
N ARG A 713 -32.75 -42.59 34.41
CA ARG A 713 -33.00 -43.75 35.28
C ARG A 713 -31.84 -44.73 35.25
N ASP A 714 -31.36 -45.02 34.04
CA ASP A 714 -30.34 -46.05 33.81
C ASP A 714 -28.90 -45.51 34.00
N LYS A 715 -28.75 -44.20 34.23
CA LYS A 715 -27.47 -43.46 34.26
C LYS A 715 -26.62 -43.72 33.00
N ALA A 716 -27.30 -44.00 31.88
CA ALA A 716 -26.70 -44.33 30.60
C ALA A 716 -26.24 -43.06 29.87
N LYS A 717 -25.22 -43.20 29.02
CA LYS A 717 -24.74 -42.10 28.17
C LYS A 717 -25.68 -41.93 26.97
N VAL A 718 -25.93 -40.68 26.58
CA VAL A 718 -26.86 -40.32 25.50
C VAL A 718 -26.26 -39.24 24.63
N TRP A 719 -26.40 -39.40 23.31
CA TRP A 719 -26.19 -38.35 22.34
C TRP A 719 -27.38 -37.41 22.32
N VAL A 720 -27.13 -36.11 22.51
CA VAL A 720 -28.14 -35.05 22.51
C VAL A 720 -27.82 -34.08 21.38
N GLY A 721 -28.73 -33.98 20.42
CA GLY A 721 -28.77 -32.91 19.43
C GLY A 721 -29.51 -31.71 20.00
N TYR A 722 -28.89 -30.53 20.00
CA TYR A 722 -29.48 -29.30 20.50
C TYR A 722 -29.09 -28.09 19.65
N VAL A 723 -29.93 -27.07 19.67
CA VAL A 723 -29.64 -25.77 19.05
C VAL A 723 -29.06 -24.83 20.10
N ASP A 724 -27.89 -24.27 19.82
CA ASP A 724 -27.22 -23.34 20.74
C ASP A 724 -27.89 -21.95 20.76
N ALA A 725 -27.34 -21.03 21.56
CA ALA A 725 -27.88 -19.67 21.68
C ALA A 725 -27.76 -18.84 20.38
N HIS A 726 -26.93 -19.26 19.44
CA HIS A 726 -26.70 -18.61 18.15
C HIS A 726 -27.49 -19.27 17.00
N GLY A 727 -28.35 -20.24 17.30
CA GLY A 727 -29.19 -20.91 16.30
C GLY A 727 -28.46 -22.01 15.53
N SER A 728 -27.23 -22.38 15.91
CA SER A 728 -26.48 -23.46 15.29
C SER A 728 -26.81 -24.80 15.96
N ALA A 729 -27.06 -25.84 15.17
CA ALA A 729 -27.34 -27.16 15.70
C ALA A 729 -26.03 -27.92 16.00
N ALA A 730 -25.93 -28.46 17.21
CA ALA A 730 -24.78 -29.19 17.70
C ALA A 730 -25.21 -30.52 18.32
N SER A 731 -24.32 -31.51 18.32
CA SER A 731 -24.53 -32.78 19.03
C SER A 731 -23.47 -32.98 20.10
N ARG A 732 -23.88 -33.52 21.26
CA ARG A 732 -22.98 -33.82 22.39
C ARG A 732 -23.32 -35.15 23.02
N LEU A 733 -22.29 -35.87 23.43
CA LEU A 733 -22.42 -37.07 24.26
C LEU A 733 -22.42 -36.64 25.72
N VAL A 734 -23.53 -36.89 26.42
CA VAL A 734 -23.71 -36.46 27.82
C VAL A 734 -24.25 -37.60 28.66
N ARG A 735 -23.99 -37.54 29.98
CA ARG A 735 -24.65 -38.40 30.97
C ARG A 735 -25.74 -37.60 31.68
N PRO A 736 -27.04 -37.85 31.40
CA PRO A 736 -28.14 -37.17 32.06
C PRO A 736 -28.13 -37.39 33.58
N VAL A 737 -28.24 -36.31 34.36
CA VAL A 737 -28.26 -36.36 35.84
C VAL A 737 -29.66 -36.11 36.37
N SER A 738 -30.34 -35.09 35.85
CA SER A 738 -31.72 -34.76 36.24
C SER A 738 -32.45 -34.01 35.15
N ILE A 739 -33.75 -34.26 35.02
CA ILE A 739 -34.66 -33.52 34.14
C ILE A 739 -35.75 -32.88 35.01
N GLY A 740 -35.93 -31.57 34.89
CA GLY A 740 -36.92 -30.83 35.68
C GLY A 740 -37.03 -29.37 35.26
N ALA A 741 -38.19 -28.76 35.50
CA ALA A 741 -38.47 -27.35 35.22
C ALA A 741 -38.16 -26.88 33.78
N GLY A 742 -38.29 -27.77 32.79
CA GLY A 742 -37.99 -27.46 31.39
C GLY A 742 -36.50 -27.53 31.00
N TYR A 743 -35.64 -28.05 31.88
CA TYR A 743 -34.20 -28.19 31.63
C TYR A 743 -33.70 -29.62 31.87
N LEU A 744 -32.69 -30.01 31.10
CA LEU A 744 -31.85 -31.20 31.28
C LEU A 744 -30.52 -30.77 31.89
N ARG A 745 -30.18 -31.29 33.08
CA ARG A 745 -28.82 -31.23 33.60
C ARG A 745 -28.10 -32.51 33.25
N ALA A 746 -26.98 -32.39 32.54
CA ALA A 746 -26.19 -33.53 32.13
C ALA A 746 -24.69 -33.22 32.26
N GLU A 747 -23.93 -34.23 32.67
CA GLU A 747 -22.48 -34.16 32.71
C GLU A 747 -21.93 -34.38 31.30
N ASP A 748 -21.16 -33.43 30.79
CA ASP A 748 -20.52 -33.55 29.47
C ASP A 748 -19.22 -34.33 29.61
N GLU A 749 -19.11 -35.45 28.90
CA GLU A 749 -17.98 -36.37 28.99
C GLU A 749 -16.63 -35.70 28.70
N ARG A 750 -16.61 -34.66 27.86
CA ARG A 750 -15.37 -33.96 27.50
C ARG A 750 -14.87 -33.03 28.59
N THR A 751 -15.79 -32.37 29.30
CA THR A 751 -15.44 -31.33 30.28
C THR A 751 -15.55 -31.79 31.72
N GLN A 752 -16.18 -32.94 31.97
CA GLN A 752 -16.59 -33.40 33.30
C GLN A 752 -17.35 -32.33 34.09
N MET A 753 -17.96 -31.37 33.38
CA MET A 753 -18.74 -30.29 33.94
C MET A 753 -20.23 -30.53 33.66
N LEU A 754 -21.06 -30.10 34.60
CA LEU A 754 -22.51 -30.12 34.46
C LEU A 754 -22.95 -29.00 33.52
N HIS A 755 -23.53 -29.37 32.38
CA HIS A 755 -24.19 -28.44 31.46
C HIS A 755 -25.70 -28.50 31.66
N THR A 756 -26.36 -27.36 31.49
CA THR A 756 -27.83 -27.24 31.55
C THR A 756 -28.35 -26.94 30.16
N PHE A 757 -29.16 -27.83 29.60
CA PHE A 757 -29.79 -27.71 28.29
C PHE A 757 -31.27 -27.40 28.46
N ALA A 758 -31.79 -26.39 27.78
CA ALA A 758 -33.24 -26.15 27.77
C ALA A 758 -33.91 -27.22 26.90
N LEU A 759 -34.92 -27.92 27.42
CA LEU A 759 -35.54 -29.05 26.72
C LEU A 759 -36.09 -28.62 25.36
N HIS A 760 -36.73 -27.45 25.26
CA HIS A 760 -37.28 -26.94 23.99
C HIS A 760 -36.23 -26.68 22.90
N ARG A 761 -34.93 -26.69 23.23
CA ARG A 761 -33.82 -26.57 22.26
C ARG A 761 -33.24 -27.92 21.84
N ILE A 762 -33.67 -29.02 22.47
CA ILE A 762 -33.24 -30.37 22.13
C ILE A 762 -34.05 -30.86 20.93
N THR A 763 -33.35 -31.14 19.83
CA THR A 763 -33.94 -31.55 18.56
C THR A 763 -34.00 -33.06 18.42
N ALA A 764 -33.04 -33.79 19.00
CA ALA A 764 -33.02 -35.25 19.01
C ALA A 764 -32.20 -35.80 20.19
N ALA A 765 -32.47 -37.03 20.59
CA ALA A 765 -31.63 -37.77 21.52
C ALA A 765 -31.55 -39.24 21.10
N ALA A 766 -30.38 -39.86 21.25
CA ALA A 766 -30.18 -41.28 20.96
C ALA A 766 -29.23 -41.91 22.00
N PRO A 767 -29.47 -43.15 22.44
CA PRO A 767 -28.56 -43.83 23.37
C PRO A 767 -27.17 -43.95 22.74
N ALA A 768 -26.13 -43.82 23.57
CA ALA A 768 -24.79 -44.17 23.16
C ALA A 768 -24.59 -45.68 23.35
N GLU A 769 -24.20 -46.37 22.27
CA GLU A 769 -23.78 -47.79 22.34
C GLU A 769 -22.54 -47.98 23.20
#